data_AF-L8LQT0-F1
#
_entry.id   AF-L8LQT0-F1
#
_cell.length_a   1.000
_cell.length_b   1.000
_cell.length_c   1.000
_cell.angle_alpha   90.00
_cell.angle_beta   90.00
_cell.angle_gamma   90.00
#
_symmetry.space_group_name_H-M   'P 1'
#
loop_
_entity.id
_entity.type
_entity.pdbx_description
1 polymer ?
#
loop_
_entity_poly.entity_id
_entity_poly.type
_entity_poly.pdbx_seq_one_letter_code
_entity_poly.pdbx_strand_id
1 'polypeptide(L)'
;MTDRNRYNVVEIEFIGGVDFETGSEFEGTEIGGLSGISYNAILDEYYVISDDRSQNNLARYYTVEIDLNDGSLDEGDIDFTKVTTLLDAQGNPYVVDGVDPEGIAYDGSDNIYISSEGNTNNGLDPFIDGFLLTGQQVNSLAIDDKFLPNLEQTQGVRNNLAFESLAITPDRQTIYSATETALTQDGPIPTLDTESASRILSYSLTGQIPEKEYLYLTDTIPVPPNPSDAFADNGLVELIALDNQGTLLSLERSFASGVGNNIRLYQVRLQGATDIQGIDSLATPTGEIVDVDAPVQKELLLDFGDLGITLDNFEGMSLGPTLPDGRQSLIVVSDNNFNENQTTKFFAFALELESIPVIEATAETPSEIRYGGPENPDPNNIPDGDDPAIYVHPTDPNQSLVITTFKDAGLAVYDLDGQELQTISPENIRYNNVDLVYNFPLATGTVDLAIASDRRNDTLAIFAINPDTRQLTDITAAALSNPDASIFGIDDGEQTAYGLTTYTSPISNQTYVFVSQRDGNQIAQLALNATDIGTIDAEIVRTFTVPIPPEGELEDAQVEGMVADRELGYLYVGQENFGIWKFLAEPETDTTPILVDQVGDNLTPDVEGLTIYYGDSGKGYLFASSQGDSTYAIYERSGDNNYLGNFAIGNSRDIDGVEESDGADIINVSLGEAFPNGLMVVHDGSNEPAVVFPDPEDGEIQNFNTNFKYLDLADIPGLELDTNSYNPRGTSLVNGVANGDTTENSTVLWTSNTGLGNVISA
;
A
#
# COMPACT_ATOMS: atom_id res chain seq x y z
N MET A 1 -20.08 -2.56 -3.74
CA MET A 1 -20.03 -1.99 -2.38
C MET A 1 -19.50 -0.56 -2.49
N THR A 2 -20.11 0.42 -1.85
CA THR A 2 -19.59 1.82 -1.79
C THR A 2 -18.66 2.03 -0.59
N ASP A 3 -18.23 0.92 0.01
CA ASP A 3 -17.32 0.93 1.14
C ASP A 3 -15.91 1.21 0.63
N ARG A 4 -15.16 2.03 1.38
CA ARG A 4 -13.80 2.44 1.03
C ARG A 4 -12.75 1.47 1.55
N ASN A 5 -13.15 0.54 2.40
CA ASN A 5 -12.26 -0.44 2.99
C ASN A 5 -11.45 -1.18 1.92
N ARG A 6 -10.19 -1.43 2.26
CA ARG A 6 -9.34 -2.37 1.54
C ARG A 6 -9.68 -3.78 2.00
N TYR A 7 -9.70 -4.76 1.11
CA TYR A 7 -10.04 -6.15 1.48
C TYR A 7 -8.86 -7.09 1.23
N ASN A 8 -8.66 -8.03 2.17
CA ASN A 8 -7.75 -9.16 2.02
C ASN A 8 -8.53 -10.47 2.05
N VAL A 9 -8.14 -11.44 1.22
CA VAL A 9 -8.63 -12.81 1.30
C VAL A 9 -7.81 -13.56 2.36
N VAL A 10 -8.47 -14.02 3.43
CA VAL A 10 -7.81 -14.76 4.52
C VAL A 10 -8.09 -16.27 4.50
N GLU A 11 -9.16 -16.69 3.80
CA GLU A 11 -9.48 -18.10 3.58
C GLU A 11 -10.22 -18.31 2.26
N ILE A 12 -9.93 -19.42 1.58
CA ILE A 12 -10.65 -19.88 0.39
C ILE A 12 -11.11 -21.32 0.59
N GLU A 13 -12.40 -21.59 0.37
CA GLU A 13 -12.98 -22.93 0.37
C GLU A 13 -13.63 -23.24 -0.98
N PHE A 14 -13.30 -24.38 -1.59
CA PHE A 14 -14.04 -24.88 -2.75
C PHE A 14 -15.40 -25.45 -2.32
N ILE A 15 -16.49 -24.87 -2.83
CA ILE A 15 -17.87 -25.20 -2.42
C ILE A 15 -18.67 -25.97 -3.47
N GLY A 16 -18.10 -26.22 -4.65
CA GLY A 16 -18.71 -27.11 -5.64
C GLY A 16 -18.40 -26.77 -7.08
N GLY A 17 -18.93 -27.59 -8.00
CA GLY A 17 -18.71 -27.42 -9.42
C GLY A 17 -19.70 -28.20 -10.29
N VAL A 18 -19.95 -27.68 -11.48
CA VAL A 18 -20.88 -28.22 -12.49
C VAL A 18 -20.19 -28.29 -13.84
N ASP A 19 -20.42 -29.40 -14.55
CA ASP A 19 -19.82 -29.69 -15.85
C ASP A 19 -20.89 -29.68 -16.96
N PHE A 20 -20.57 -29.09 -18.10
CA PHE A 20 -21.37 -29.15 -19.33
C PHE A 20 -20.60 -29.92 -20.40
N GLU A 21 -21.21 -30.97 -20.97
CA GLU A 21 -20.62 -31.71 -22.08
C GLU A 21 -20.44 -30.79 -23.30
N THR A 22 -19.28 -30.86 -23.96
CA THR A 22 -19.05 -30.18 -25.24
C THR A 22 -20.13 -30.55 -26.27
N GLY A 23 -20.62 -29.57 -27.02
CA GLY A 23 -21.80 -29.72 -27.88
C GLY A 23 -23.15 -29.50 -27.17
N SER A 24 -23.17 -29.17 -25.89
CA SER A 24 -24.40 -28.72 -25.21
C SER A 24 -24.92 -27.44 -25.87
N GLU A 25 -26.22 -27.37 -26.14
CA GLU A 25 -26.82 -26.23 -26.84
C GLU A 25 -27.84 -25.49 -25.97
N PHE A 26 -27.85 -24.16 -26.09
CA PHE A 26 -28.91 -23.29 -25.57
C PHE A 26 -29.33 -22.28 -26.64
N GLU A 27 -30.64 -22.11 -26.86
CA GLU A 27 -31.25 -21.29 -27.93
C GLU A 27 -30.64 -21.48 -29.34
N GLY A 28 -30.08 -22.66 -29.62
CA GLY A 28 -29.47 -23.00 -30.91
C GLY A 28 -28.02 -22.50 -31.08
N THR A 29 -27.36 -22.12 -29.99
CA THR A 29 -25.92 -21.89 -29.93
C THR A 29 -25.25 -22.89 -28.98
N GLU A 30 -24.03 -23.29 -29.28
CA GLU A 30 -23.26 -24.20 -28.42
C GLU A 30 -22.74 -23.46 -27.18
N ILE A 31 -23.00 -24.01 -25.99
CA ILE A 31 -22.39 -23.55 -24.75
C ILE A 31 -20.94 -24.02 -24.77
N GLY A 32 -20.01 -23.08 -24.83
CA GLY A 32 -18.58 -23.32 -24.98
C GLY A 32 -17.87 -22.00 -25.28
N GLY A 33 -16.54 -22.01 -25.27
CA GLY A 33 -15.79 -20.78 -25.47
C GLY A 33 -15.79 -19.84 -24.28
N LEU A 34 -16.11 -20.29 -23.05
CA LEU A 34 -16.45 -19.37 -21.96
C LEU A 34 -15.19 -18.75 -21.34
N SER A 35 -14.84 -17.54 -21.78
CA SER A 35 -13.59 -16.84 -21.43
C SER A 35 -13.75 -15.76 -20.35
N GLY A 36 -14.97 -15.28 -20.07
CA GLY A 36 -15.19 -14.24 -19.06
C GLY A 36 -16.59 -14.29 -18.43
N ILE A 37 -16.72 -13.79 -17.21
CA ILE A 37 -18.00 -13.77 -16.46
C ILE A 37 -18.14 -12.52 -15.59
N SER A 38 -19.32 -11.88 -15.64
CA SER A 38 -19.61 -10.68 -14.86
C SER A 38 -20.96 -10.74 -14.15
N TYR A 39 -21.00 -10.39 -12.86
CA TYR A 39 -22.20 -10.50 -12.03
C TYR A 39 -23.04 -9.22 -11.99
N ASN A 40 -24.34 -9.37 -12.21
CA ASN A 40 -25.34 -8.34 -12.00
C ASN A 40 -26.11 -8.58 -10.69
N ALA A 41 -25.59 -8.00 -9.60
CA ALA A 41 -26.19 -8.12 -8.27
C ALA A 41 -27.62 -7.54 -8.13
N ILE A 42 -28.12 -6.73 -9.09
CA ILE A 42 -29.49 -6.19 -9.03
C ILE A 42 -30.50 -7.24 -9.48
N LEU A 43 -30.14 -8.01 -10.50
CA LEU A 43 -30.98 -9.03 -11.10
C LEU A 43 -30.65 -10.45 -10.63
N ASP A 44 -29.53 -10.62 -9.92
CA ASP A 44 -29.02 -11.91 -9.45
C ASP A 44 -28.73 -12.86 -10.64
N GLU A 45 -28.07 -12.31 -11.66
CA GLU A 45 -27.72 -13.02 -12.89
C GLU A 45 -26.29 -12.69 -13.32
N TYR A 46 -25.69 -13.56 -14.12
CA TYR A 46 -24.35 -13.42 -14.67
C TYR A 46 -24.40 -13.22 -16.18
N TYR A 47 -23.46 -12.45 -16.71
CA TYR A 47 -23.17 -12.35 -18.14
C TYR A 47 -21.88 -13.10 -18.43
N VAL A 48 -21.95 -14.13 -19.28
CA VAL A 48 -20.83 -15.02 -19.59
C VAL A 48 -20.50 -14.91 -21.08
N ILE A 49 -19.33 -14.40 -21.41
CA ILE A 49 -18.90 -14.19 -22.80
C ILE A 49 -18.35 -15.48 -23.42
N SER A 50 -18.55 -15.63 -24.73
CA SER A 50 -17.98 -16.72 -25.51
C SER A 50 -16.94 -16.16 -26.48
N ASP A 51 -15.70 -16.66 -26.40
CA ASP A 51 -14.52 -16.35 -27.24
C ASP A 51 -14.67 -16.77 -28.72
N ASP A 52 -15.80 -17.40 -29.07
CA ASP A 52 -16.08 -17.83 -30.42
C ASP A 52 -15.96 -16.63 -31.37
N ARG A 53 -14.94 -16.69 -32.24
CA ARG A 53 -14.59 -15.70 -33.28
C ARG A 53 -15.62 -15.62 -34.40
N SER A 54 -16.89 -15.82 -34.07
CA SER A 54 -18.02 -16.08 -34.96
C SER A 54 -17.83 -17.28 -35.90
N GLN A 55 -17.04 -18.28 -35.51
CA GLN A 55 -16.73 -19.45 -36.32
C GLN A 55 -17.79 -20.53 -36.19
N ASN A 56 -18.26 -20.80 -34.96
CA ASN A 56 -19.26 -21.83 -34.69
C ASN A 56 -20.67 -21.25 -34.68
N ASN A 57 -20.88 -20.15 -33.95
CA ASN A 57 -22.11 -19.35 -33.97
C ASN A 57 -21.76 -17.86 -34.12
N LEU A 58 -22.72 -16.95 -33.98
CA LEU A 58 -22.40 -15.51 -33.96
C LEU A 58 -21.74 -15.17 -32.60
N ALA A 59 -20.80 -14.22 -32.59
CA ALA A 59 -20.22 -13.67 -31.36
C ALA A 59 -21.34 -13.26 -30.38
N ARG A 60 -21.22 -13.69 -29.13
CA ARG A 60 -22.34 -13.69 -28.18
C ARG A 60 -21.86 -13.74 -26.73
N TYR A 61 -22.73 -13.32 -25.83
CA TYR A 61 -22.68 -13.69 -24.42
C TYR A 61 -24.00 -14.33 -23.98
N TYR A 62 -23.93 -15.11 -22.93
CA TYR A 62 -25.05 -15.76 -22.27
C TYR A 62 -25.46 -14.99 -21.02
N THR A 63 -26.76 -14.96 -20.72
CA THR A 63 -27.25 -14.64 -19.37
C THR A 63 -27.48 -15.95 -18.62
N VAL A 64 -26.93 -16.06 -17.42
CA VAL A 64 -26.92 -17.28 -16.60
C VAL A 64 -27.38 -16.95 -15.18
N GLU A 65 -28.29 -17.75 -14.64
CA GLU A 65 -28.63 -17.74 -13.21
C GLU A 65 -27.82 -18.84 -12.51
N ILE A 66 -27.23 -18.54 -11.34
CA ILE A 66 -26.47 -19.50 -10.52
C ILE A 66 -27.04 -19.46 -9.10
N ASP A 67 -27.71 -20.53 -8.68
CA ASP A 67 -28.28 -20.66 -7.33
C ASP A 67 -27.22 -21.13 -6.32
N LEU A 68 -26.89 -20.28 -5.35
CA LEU A 68 -25.98 -20.60 -4.24
C LEU A 68 -26.68 -20.48 -2.87
N ASN A 69 -28.01 -20.53 -2.83
CA ASN A 69 -28.79 -20.26 -1.63
C ASN A 69 -28.60 -21.30 -0.51
N ASP A 70 -28.05 -22.47 -0.82
CA ASP A 70 -27.71 -23.49 0.17
C ASP A 70 -26.23 -23.49 0.58
N GLY A 71 -25.42 -22.62 -0.03
CA GLY A 71 -23.99 -22.47 0.25
C GLY A 71 -23.08 -23.39 -0.57
N SER A 72 -23.61 -24.10 -1.56
CA SER A 72 -22.83 -24.95 -2.48
C SER A 72 -23.19 -24.69 -3.93
N LEU A 73 -22.37 -25.22 -4.85
CA LEU A 73 -22.67 -25.27 -6.28
C LEU A 73 -22.79 -26.73 -6.73
N ASP A 74 -23.97 -27.15 -7.15
CA ASP A 74 -24.24 -28.51 -7.62
C ASP A 74 -25.14 -28.60 -8.86
N GLU A 75 -25.33 -29.84 -9.33
CA GLU A 75 -26.08 -30.16 -10.56
C GLU A 75 -27.54 -29.70 -10.47
N GLY A 76 -27.85 -28.64 -11.20
CA GLY A 76 -29.18 -28.03 -11.25
C GLY A 76 -29.20 -26.55 -10.84
N ASP A 77 -28.10 -26.05 -10.31
CA ASP A 77 -27.98 -24.66 -9.86
C ASP A 77 -27.70 -23.66 -10.98
N ILE A 78 -27.23 -24.13 -12.13
CA ILE A 78 -26.89 -23.27 -13.28
C ILE A 78 -27.99 -23.37 -14.34
N ASP A 79 -28.63 -22.24 -14.64
CA ASP A 79 -29.61 -22.11 -15.72
C ASP A 79 -29.20 -21.04 -16.72
N PHE A 80 -29.07 -21.42 -17.99
CA PHE A 80 -28.87 -20.46 -19.09
C PHE A 80 -30.24 -19.89 -19.46
N THR A 81 -30.40 -18.57 -19.41
CA THR A 81 -31.71 -17.92 -19.56
C THR A 81 -31.85 -17.11 -20.84
N LYS A 82 -30.74 -16.67 -21.45
CA LYS A 82 -30.76 -15.86 -22.68
C LYS A 82 -29.45 -15.92 -23.45
N VAL A 83 -29.52 -15.84 -24.79
CA VAL A 83 -28.38 -15.54 -25.67
C VAL A 83 -28.49 -14.11 -26.20
N THR A 84 -27.39 -13.34 -26.14
CA THR A 84 -27.31 -12.00 -26.72
C THR A 84 -26.17 -11.95 -27.75
N THR A 85 -26.51 -11.68 -29.01
CA THR A 85 -25.53 -11.51 -30.10
C THR A 85 -24.85 -10.15 -30.01
N LEU A 86 -23.52 -10.14 -30.13
CA LEU A 86 -22.73 -8.92 -30.24
C LEU A 86 -22.80 -8.34 -31.66
N LEU A 87 -22.98 -7.02 -31.73
CA LEU A 87 -23.11 -6.26 -32.96
C LEU A 87 -22.08 -5.13 -32.99
N ASP A 88 -21.48 -4.93 -34.14
CA ASP A 88 -20.57 -3.82 -34.42
C ASP A 88 -21.27 -2.46 -34.23
N ALA A 89 -20.50 -1.36 -34.22
CA ALA A 89 -21.03 0.00 -34.12
C ALA A 89 -22.02 0.41 -35.23
N GLN A 90 -22.16 -0.39 -36.31
CA GLN A 90 -23.15 -0.19 -37.37
C GLN A 90 -24.40 -1.06 -37.21
N GLY A 91 -24.45 -1.90 -36.18
CA GLY A 91 -25.55 -2.80 -35.84
C GLY A 91 -25.56 -4.10 -36.64
N ASN A 92 -24.43 -4.50 -37.22
CA ASN A 92 -24.28 -5.79 -37.89
C ASN A 92 -23.63 -6.80 -36.95
N PRO A 93 -24.00 -8.09 -37.02
CA PRO A 93 -23.22 -9.14 -36.39
C PRO A 93 -21.78 -9.16 -36.92
N TYR A 94 -20.83 -9.45 -36.05
CA TYR A 94 -19.45 -9.67 -36.45
C TYR A 94 -19.36 -10.81 -37.49
N VAL A 95 -18.45 -10.64 -38.44
CA VAL A 95 -18.13 -11.67 -39.42
C VAL A 95 -17.23 -12.73 -38.79
N VAL A 96 -17.15 -13.91 -39.40
CA VAL A 96 -16.18 -14.95 -39.04
C VAL A 96 -14.77 -14.34 -38.98
N ASP A 97 -14.06 -14.62 -37.90
CA ASP A 97 -12.73 -14.09 -37.55
C ASP A 97 -12.67 -12.56 -37.40
N GLY A 98 -13.82 -11.90 -37.23
CA GLY A 98 -13.93 -10.43 -37.13
C GLY A 98 -13.87 -9.88 -35.71
N VAL A 99 -13.82 -10.75 -34.70
CA VAL A 99 -13.74 -10.44 -33.27
C VAL A 99 -13.14 -11.66 -32.57
N ASP A 100 -12.54 -11.43 -31.41
CA ASP A 100 -11.92 -12.44 -30.55
C ASP A 100 -12.14 -12.01 -29.09
N PRO A 101 -13.36 -12.19 -28.55
CA PRO A 101 -13.79 -11.56 -27.31
C PRO A 101 -13.39 -12.37 -26.07
N GLU A 102 -12.76 -11.74 -25.08
CA GLU A 102 -12.25 -12.44 -23.89
C GLU A 102 -12.91 -12.00 -22.60
N GLY A 103 -12.53 -10.83 -22.08
CA GLY A 103 -13.05 -10.30 -20.83
C GLY A 103 -14.45 -9.70 -20.99
N ILE A 104 -15.25 -9.74 -19.93
CA ILE A 104 -16.55 -9.07 -19.84
C ILE A 104 -16.74 -8.41 -18.48
N ALA A 105 -17.10 -7.12 -18.46
CA ALA A 105 -17.37 -6.40 -17.22
C ALA A 105 -18.67 -5.60 -17.28
N TYR A 106 -19.58 -5.85 -16.34
CA TYR A 106 -20.83 -5.12 -16.19
C TYR A 106 -20.62 -3.79 -15.47
N ASP A 107 -20.99 -2.68 -16.13
CA ASP A 107 -20.83 -1.34 -15.55
C ASP A 107 -21.88 -1.01 -14.48
N GLY A 108 -22.83 -1.93 -14.26
CA GLY A 108 -23.87 -1.74 -13.27
C GLY A 108 -25.07 -0.91 -13.71
N SER A 109 -25.14 -0.58 -15.00
CA SER A 109 -26.22 0.15 -15.64
C SER A 109 -26.82 -0.65 -16.80
N ASP A 110 -26.93 -0.07 -18.00
CA ASP A 110 -27.41 -0.73 -19.21
C ASP A 110 -26.24 -1.14 -20.15
N ASN A 111 -24.99 -1.04 -19.70
CA ASN A 111 -23.81 -1.38 -20.51
C ASN A 111 -22.94 -2.49 -19.89
N ILE A 112 -22.20 -3.15 -20.77
CA ILE A 112 -21.10 -4.06 -20.47
C ILE A 112 -19.88 -3.62 -21.30
N TYR A 113 -18.69 -3.86 -20.79
CA TYR A 113 -17.45 -3.74 -21.55
C TYR A 113 -16.97 -5.13 -21.94
N ILE A 114 -16.42 -5.26 -23.14
CA ILE A 114 -15.84 -6.49 -23.65
C ILE A 114 -14.46 -6.17 -24.20
N SER A 115 -13.45 -6.95 -23.79
CA SER A 115 -12.12 -6.89 -24.40
C SER A 115 -12.08 -7.84 -25.58
N SER A 116 -11.28 -7.50 -26.57
CA SER A 116 -10.95 -8.40 -27.65
C SER A 116 -9.47 -8.37 -27.94
N GLU A 117 -8.92 -9.56 -28.13
CA GLU A 117 -7.54 -9.77 -28.55
C GLU A 117 -7.25 -9.26 -29.97
N GLY A 118 -8.28 -9.21 -30.80
CA GLY A 118 -8.17 -8.91 -32.21
C GLY A 118 -7.67 -10.12 -33.00
N ASN A 119 -6.89 -9.86 -34.05
CA ASN A 119 -6.29 -10.90 -34.86
C ASN A 119 -5.10 -10.29 -35.59
N THR A 120 -3.96 -10.23 -34.91
CA THR A 120 -2.78 -9.52 -35.42
C THR A 120 -2.24 -10.17 -36.70
N ASN A 121 -2.51 -11.46 -36.91
CA ASN A 121 -2.21 -12.18 -38.16
C ASN A 121 -3.06 -11.69 -39.36
N ASN A 122 -4.25 -11.13 -39.11
CA ASN A 122 -5.18 -10.63 -40.12
C ASN A 122 -5.31 -9.09 -40.11
N GLY A 123 -4.51 -8.39 -39.30
CA GLY A 123 -4.54 -6.93 -39.18
C GLY A 123 -5.79 -6.41 -38.50
N LEU A 124 -6.37 -7.19 -37.57
CA LEU A 124 -7.39 -6.71 -36.64
C LEU A 124 -6.70 -6.33 -35.34
N ASP A 125 -6.84 -5.07 -34.96
CA ASP A 125 -6.31 -4.53 -33.71
C ASP A 125 -7.12 -5.04 -32.52
N PRO A 126 -6.51 -5.16 -31.33
CA PRO A 126 -7.25 -5.42 -30.10
C PRO A 126 -8.19 -4.24 -29.78
N PHE A 127 -9.22 -4.48 -28.98
CA PHE A 127 -10.11 -3.43 -28.49
C PHE A 127 -10.59 -3.66 -27.06
N ILE A 128 -11.05 -2.60 -26.40
CA ILE A 128 -11.91 -2.66 -25.22
C ILE A 128 -13.13 -1.79 -25.51
N ASP A 129 -14.28 -2.42 -25.77
CA ASP A 129 -15.46 -1.75 -26.30
C ASP A 129 -16.64 -1.86 -25.35
N GLY A 130 -17.42 -0.76 -25.24
CA GLY A 130 -18.67 -0.75 -24.49
C GLY A 130 -19.86 -1.13 -25.37
N PHE A 131 -20.70 -2.03 -24.87
CA PHE A 131 -21.91 -2.54 -25.50
C PHE A 131 -23.13 -2.31 -24.61
N LEU A 132 -24.28 -2.02 -25.21
CA LEU A 132 -25.56 -2.12 -24.51
C LEU A 132 -25.83 -3.59 -24.16
N LEU A 133 -26.65 -3.85 -23.14
CA LEU A 133 -27.20 -5.20 -22.83
C LEU A 133 -28.06 -5.82 -23.97
N THR A 134 -28.25 -5.10 -25.07
CA THR A 134 -28.82 -5.63 -26.32
C THR A 134 -27.77 -6.17 -27.29
N GLY A 135 -26.48 -6.09 -26.93
CA GLY A 135 -25.33 -6.48 -27.75
C GLY A 135 -24.84 -5.41 -28.73
N GLN A 136 -25.38 -4.19 -28.70
CA GLN A 136 -24.98 -3.12 -29.63
C GLN A 136 -23.75 -2.38 -29.09
N GLN A 137 -22.65 -2.37 -29.83
CA GLN A 137 -21.49 -1.52 -29.52
C GLN A 137 -21.89 -0.03 -29.52
N VAL A 138 -21.49 0.71 -28.49
CA VAL A 138 -21.83 2.13 -28.29
C VAL A 138 -20.63 3.04 -28.03
N ASN A 139 -19.52 2.51 -27.51
CA ASN A 139 -18.29 3.26 -27.29
C ASN A 139 -17.06 2.32 -27.35
N SER A 140 -15.87 2.91 -27.23
CA SER A 140 -14.58 2.24 -27.24
C SER A 140 -13.65 2.98 -26.29
N LEU A 141 -12.85 2.26 -25.50
CA LEU A 141 -11.74 2.82 -24.74
C LEU A 141 -10.54 2.96 -25.66
N ALA A 142 -9.79 4.05 -25.50
CA ALA A 142 -8.57 4.25 -26.28
C ALA A 142 -7.50 3.20 -25.92
N ILE A 143 -6.77 2.74 -26.93
CA ILE A 143 -5.61 1.87 -26.76
C ILE A 143 -4.40 2.64 -27.28
N ASP A 144 -3.38 2.72 -26.45
CA ASP A 144 -2.14 3.41 -26.80
C ASP A 144 -1.37 2.66 -27.90
N ASP A 145 -0.65 3.43 -28.74
CA ASP A 145 0.08 2.90 -29.90
C ASP A 145 1.04 1.76 -29.52
N LYS A 146 1.58 1.74 -28.29
CA LYS A 146 2.50 0.69 -27.81
C LYS A 146 1.87 -0.71 -27.78
N PHE A 147 0.55 -0.80 -27.63
CA PHE A 147 -0.22 -2.05 -27.64
C PHE A 147 -0.62 -2.48 -29.06
N LEU A 148 -0.62 -1.57 -30.03
CA LEU A 148 -1.04 -1.87 -31.39
C LEU A 148 0.07 -2.64 -32.16
N PRO A 149 -0.25 -3.81 -32.76
CA PRO A 149 0.73 -4.61 -33.47
C PRO A 149 1.19 -3.93 -34.76
N ASN A 150 2.50 -3.91 -35.01
CA ASN A 150 3.05 -3.42 -36.28
C ASN A 150 3.29 -4.56 -37.30
N LEU A 151 3.45 -4.21 -38.58
CA LEU A 151 3.65 -5.19 -39.65
C LEU A 151 4.95 -6.01 -39.50
N GLU A 152 5.95 -5.45 -38.83
CA GLU A 152 7.22 -6.09 -38.55
C GLU A 152 7.18 -7.06 -37.36
N GLN A 153 6.06 -7.10 -36.61
CA GLN A 153 5.91 -7.85 -35.36
C GLN A 153 7.06 -7.58 -34.38
N THR A 154 7.36 -6.30 -34.16
CA THR A 154 8.36 -5.83 -33.18
C THR A 154 7.74 -4.99 -32.07
N GLN A 155 6.43 -4.75 -32.12
CA GLN A 155 5.70 -3.91 -31.18
C GLN A 155 4.27 -4.45 -31.04
N GLY A 156 3.67 -4.21 -29.87
CA GLY A 156 2.26 -4.45 -29.62
C GLY A 156 1.98 -5.83 -29.06
N VAL A 157 0.68 -6.07 -28.84
CA VAL A 157 0.18 -7.35 -28.36
C VAL A 157 0.54 -8.47 -29.33
N ARG A 158 0.67 -9.68 -28.76
CA ARG A 158 0.89 -10.89 -29.54
C ARG A 158 -0.46 -11.47 -29.94
N ASN A 159 -0.49 -12.26 -31.01
CA ASN A 159 -1.72 -12.94 -31.41
C ASN A 159 -2.10 -14.00 -30.37
N ASN A 160 -3.32 -13.97 -29.85
CA ASN A 160 -3.84 -14.93 -28.88
C ASN A 160 -3.11 -14.85 -27.52
N LEU A 161 -2.63 -13.66 -27.15
CA LEU A 161 -1.98 -13.32 -25.88
C LEU A 161 -2.13 -11.81 -25.57
N ALA A 162 -3.32 -11.24 -25.80
CA ALA A 162 -3.62 -9.82 -25.75
C ALA A 162 -4.49 -9.48 -24.51
N PHE A 163 -5.55 -8.67 -24.65
CA PHE A 163 -6.37 -8.23 -23.51
C PHE A 163 -7.37 -9.31 -23.06
N GLU A 164 -6.97 -10.14 -22.10
CA GLU A 164 -7.79 -11.25 -21.59
C GLU A 164 -8.83 -10.79 -20.56
N SER A 165 -8.44 -9.85 -19.70
CA SER A 165 -9.18 -9.56 -18.46
C SER A 165 -9.92 -8.24 -18.50
N LEU A 166 -11.05 -8.16 -17.78
CA LEU A 166 -11.74 -6.91 -17.48
C LEU A 166 -12.34 -6.89 -16.07
N ALA A 167 -11.91 -5.93 -15.26
CA ALA A 167 -12.42 -5.73 -13.91
C ALA A 167 -12.96 -4.31 -13.73
N ILE A 168 -14.18 -4.14 -13.21
CA ILE A 168 -14.71 -2.84 -12.80
C ILE A 168 -14.70 -2.74 -11.27
N THR A 169 -14.23 -1.62 -10.74
CA THR A 169 -14.22 -1.37 -9.28
C THR A 169 -15.63 -1.37 -8.69
N PRO A 170 -15.81 -1.75 -7.41
CA PRO A 170 -17.11 -1.76 -6.75
C PRO A 170 -17.91 -0.44 -6.80
N ASP A 171 -17.22 0.71 -6.86
CA ASP A 171 -17.81 2.04 -7.01
C ASP A 171 -18.13 2.45 -8.45
N ARG A 172 -17.68 1.64 -9.42
CA ARG A 172 -17.88 1.79 -10.87
C ARG A 172 -17.26 3.06 -11.43
N GLN A 173 -16.10 3.45 -10.90
CA GLN A 173 -15.33 4.58 -11.43
C GLN A 173 -14.16 4.14 -12.30
N THR A 174 -13.55 3.00 -12.00
CA THR A 174 -12.36 2.50 -12.67
C THR A 174 -12.64 1.17 -13.35
N ILE A 175 -12.10 1.00 -14.55
CA ILE A 175 -12.00 -0.30 -15.23
C ILE A 175 -10.53 -0.64 -15.43
N TYR A 176 -10.17 -1.87 -15.09
CA TYR A 176 -8.87 -2.46 -15.35
C TYR A 176 -8.96 -3.46 -16.49
N SER A 177 -7.88 -3.57 -17.26
CA SER A 177 -7.63 -4.68 -18.19
C SER A 177 -6.16 -5.05 -18.11
N ALA A 178 -5.78 -6.22 -18.59
CA ALA A 178 -4.38 -6.60 -18.63
C ALA A 178 -4.06 -7.43 -19.86
N THR A 179 -2.80 -7.39 -20.27
CA THR A 179 -2.30 -8.31 -21.30
C THR A 179 -2.03 -9.69 -20.72
N GLU A 180 -2.22 -10.77 -21.48
CA GLU A 180 -1.92 -12.12 -20.97
C GLU A 180 -0.44 -12.28 -20.58
N THR A 181 0.41 -11.65 -21.38
CA THR A 181 1.85 -11.73 -21.31
C THR A 181 2.48 -10.39 -21.71
N ALA A 182 3.82 -10.33 -21.80
CA ALA A 182 4.52 -9.18 -22.32
C ALA A 182 3.98 -8.70 -23.68
N LEU A 183 4.19 -7.41 -23.98
CA LEU A 183 4.15 -6.94 -25.36
C LEU A 183 5.38 -7.45 -26.13
N THR A 184 5.33 -7.37 -27.45
CA THR A 184 6.43 -7.85 -28.29
C THR A 184 7.77 -7.19 -27.97
N GLN A 185 7.74 -5.90 -27.64
CA GLN A 185 8.92 -5.11 -27.26
C GLN A 185 9.33 -5.28 -25.79
N ASP A 186 8.44 -5.77 -24.92
CA ASP A 186 8.67 -5.81 -23.46
C ASP A 186 9.47 -7.04 -23.00
N GLY A 187 9.70 -8.02 -23.88
CA GLY A 187 10.46 -9.22 -23.55
C GLY A 187 9.78 -10.50 -24.02
N PRO A 188 10.27 -11.68 -23.61
CA PRO A 188 9.70 -12.96 -24.01
C PRO A 188 8.36 -13.26 -23.30
N ILE A 189 7.62 -14.24 -23.84
CA ILE A 189 6.54 -14.92 -23.11
C ILE A 189 7.14 -15.82 -22.00
N PRO A 190 6.36 -16.26 -20.99
CA PRO A 190 6.89 -17.10 -19.94
C PRO A 190 7.52 -18.38 -20.47
N THR A 191 8.56 -18.83 -19.78
CA THR A 191 9.22 -20.11 -20.02
C THR A 191 9.30 -20.90 -18.71
N LEU A 192 9.95 -22.06 -18.72
CA LEU A 192 10.22 -22.81 -17.49
C LEU A 192 11.16 -22.08 -16.52
N ASP A 193 11.94 -21.12 -17.03
CA ASP A 193 13.01 -20.46 -16.28
C ASP A 193 12.89 -18.92 -16.30
N THR A 194 11.81 -18.36 -16.88
CA THR A 194 11.69 -16.90 -17.07
C THR A 194 10.23 -16.48 -17.01
N GLU A 195 9.96 -15.46 -16.21
CA GLU A 195 8.67 -14.77 -16.10
C GLU A 195 8.42 -13.87 -17.33
N SER A 196 7.26 -13.22 -17.38
CA SER A 196 6.95 -12.28 -18.45
C SER A 196 6.30 -11.00 -17.93
N ALA A 197 6.72 -9.86 -18.47
CA ALA A 197 6.29 -8.53 -18.08
C ALA A 197 4.94 -8.14 -18.71
N SER A 198 3.84 -8.68 -18.19
CA SER A 198 2.49 -8.23 -18.53
C SER A 198 2.23 -6.80 -18.00
N ARG A 199 1.25 -6.12 -18.61
CA ARG A 199 0.81 -4.78 -18.20
C ARG A 199 -0.64 -4.83 -17.74
N ILE A 200 -0.90 -4.33 -16.53
CA ILE A 200 -2.25 -3.97 -16.07
C ILE A 200 -2.48 -2.51 -16.42
N LEU A 201 -3.58 -2.22 -17.12
CA LEU A 201 -4.02 -0.88 -17.49
C LEU A 201 -5.19 -0.48 -16.61
N SER A 202 -5.24 0.80 -16.24
CA SER A 202 -6.38 1.39 -15.55
C SER A 202 -6.98 2.53 -16.36
N TYR A 203 -8.31 2.63 -16.35
CA TYR A 203 -9.06 3.67 -17.04
C TYR A 203 -10.12 4.25 -16.11
N SER A 204 -10.28 5.57 -16.12
CA SER A 204 -11.53 6.16 -15.65
C SER A 204 -12.64 5.85 -16.66
N LEU A 205 -13.76 5.30 -16.17
CA LEU A 205 -14.96 5.06 -16.97
C LEU A 205 -15.56 6.36 -17.54
N THR A 206 -15.17 7.53 -17.01
CA THR A 206 -15.56 8.83 -17.57
C THR A 206 -14.56 9.38 -18.59
N GLY A 207 -13.28 9.00 -18.49
CA GLY A 207 -12.17 9.54 -19.28
C GLY A 207 -11.97 8.86 -20.64
N GLN A 208 -12.31 7.57 -20.76
CA GLN A 208 -12.11 6.73 -21.96
C GLN A 208 -10.65 6.64 -22.48
N ILE A 209 -9.68 7.11 -21.70
CA ILE A 209 -8.23 7.02 -21.99
C ILE A 209 -7.56 6.30 -20.82
N PRO A 210 -6.45 5.56 -21.07
CA PRO A 210 -5.71 4.92 -19.98
C PRO A 210 -5.10 6.00 -19.07
N GLU A 211 -5.22 5.81 -17.77
CA GLU A 211 -4.74 6.74 -16.74
C GLU A 211 -3.40 6.29 -16.15
N LYS A 212 -3.27 5.00 -15.82
CA LYS A 212 -2.04 4.39 -15.30
C LYS A 212 -1.82 3.00 -15.89
N GLU A 213 -0.55 2.57 -15.94
CA GLU A 213 -0.15 1.21 -16.28
C GLU A 213 0.76 0.64 -15.18
N TYR A 214 0.64 -0.64 -14.88
CA TYR A 214 1.44 -1.32 -13.84
C TYR A 214 2.11 -2.58 -14.39
N LEU A 215 3.35 -2.84 -13.96
CA LEU A 215 4.09 -4.04 -14.30
C LEU A 215 3.58 -5.23 -13.50
N TYR A 216 2.98 -6.20 -14.19
CA TYR A 216 2.60 -7.51 -13.64
C TYR A 216 3.55 -8.58 -14.16
N LEU A 217 4.21 -9.31 -13.27
CA LEU A 217 5.06 -10.43 -13.64
C LEU A 217 4.23 -11.71 -13.68
N THR A 218 3.94 -12.21 -14.88
CA THR A 218 3.33 -13.53 -15.09
C THR A 218 4.34 -14.61 -14.75
N ASP A 219 3.95 -15.59 -13.94
CA ASP A 219 4.87 -16.61 -13.44
C ASP A 219 5.47 -17.46 -14.57
N THR A 220 6.58 -18.13 -14.26
CA THR A 220 7.13 -19.21 -15.09
C THR A 220 6.11 -20.33 -15.33
N ILE A 221 6.36 -21.13 -16.37
CA ILE A 221 5.62 -22.37 -16.63
C ILE A 221 5.97 -23.37 -15.49
N PRO A 222 4.98 -23.82 -14.70
CA PRO A 222 5.25 -24.58 -13.47
C PRO A 222 5.73 -26.02 -13.75
N VAL A 223 5.29 -26.62 -14.86
CA VAL A 223 5.61 -28.02 -15.20
C VAL A 223 6.00 -28.13 -16.68
N PRO A 224 7.12 -28.80 -17.01
CA PRO A 224 7.53 -28.98 -18.39
C PRO A 224 6.56 -29.89 -19.16
N PRO A 225 6.33 -29.62 -20.46
CA PRO A 225 5.50 -30.47 -21.30
C PRO A 225 6.14 -31.84 -21.54
N ASN A 226 5.32 -32.80 -21.98
CA ASN A 226 5.71 -34.15 -22.33
C ASN A 226 5.16 -34.55 -23.72
N PRO A 227 6.01 -34.62 -24.77
CA PRO A 227 7.48 -34.52 -24.74
C PRO A 227 7.97 -33.08 -24.45
N SER A 228 9.22 -32.95 -24.00
CA SER A 228 9.79 -31.67 -23.49
C SER A 228 9.91 -30.55 -24.52
N ASP A 229 9.74 -30.86 -25.80
CA ASP A 229 9.73 -29.91 -26.92
C ASP A 229 8.32 -29.56 -27.41
N ALA A 230 7.28 -30.06 -26.74
CA ALA A 230 5.90 -29.72 -27.05
C ALA A 230 5.50 -28.36 -26.48
N PHE A 231 4.31 -27.89 -26.87
CA PHE A 231 3.78 -26.59 -26.49
C PHE A 231 3.50 -26.51 -24.98
N ALA A 232 3.89 -25.39 -24.37
CA ALA A 232 3.48 -25.00 -23.03
C ALA A 232 3.52 -23.47 -22.91
N ASP A 233 2.66 -22.93 -22.05
CA ASP A 233 2.50 -21.51 -21.79
C ASP A 233 2.03 -21.25 -20.34
N ASN A 234 2.00 -19.97 -19.97
CA ASN A 234 1.36 -19.44 -18.77
C ASN A 234 0.95 -17.99 -19.05
N GLY A 235 -0.17 -17.55 -18.50
CA GLY A 235 -0.77 -16.26 -18.83
C GLY A 235 -1.64 -15.70 -17.72
N LEU A 236 -1.71 -14.38 -17.62
CA LEU A 236 -2.71 -13.67 -16.82
C LEU A 236 -4.03 -13.62 -17.60
N VAL A 237 -5.02 -14.40 -17.17
CA VAL A 237 -6.25 -14.59 -17.96
C VAL A 237 -7.45 -13.84 -17.39
N GLU A 238 -7.47 -13.50 -16.10
CA GLU A 238 -8.59 -12.74 -15.52
C GLU A 238 -8.17 -11.83 -14.37
N LEU A 239 -8.93 -10.75 -14.19
CA LEU A 239 -8.86 -9.84 -13.05
C LEU A 239 -10.25 -9.62 -12.43
N ILE A 240 -10.29 -9.42 -11.11
CA ILE A 240 -11.46 -8.89 -10.39
C ILE A 240 -10.99 -7.83 -9.41
N ALA A 241 -11.70 -6.71 -9.30
CA ALA A 241 -11.49 -5.75 -8.22
C ALA A 241 -12.25 -6.17 -6.96
N LEU A 242 -11.53 -6.38 -5.84
CA LEU A 242 -12.12 -6.63 -4.53
C LEU A 242 -12.58 -5.32 -3.86
N ASP A 243 -11.85 -4.24 -4.11
CA ASP A 243 -12.11 -2.91 -3.55
C ASP A 243 -11.87 -1.78 -4.54
N ASN A 244 -11.99 -0.54 -4.05
CA ASN A 244 -11.73 0.69 -4.82
C ASN A 244 -10.31 1.23 -4.59
N GLN A 245 -9.48 0.49 -3.84
CA GLN A 245 -8.14 0.92 -3.43
C GLN A 245 -7.04 0.32 -4.28
N GLY A 246 -7.35 -0.65 -5.16
CA GLY A 246 -6.36 -1.32 -6.00
C GLY A 246 -6.03 -2.75 -5.56
N THR A 247 -6.83 -3.38 -4.71
CA THR A 247 -6.70 -4.82 -4.43
C THR A 247 -7.56 -5.61 -5.41
N LEU A 248 -6.89 -6.47 -6.16
CA LEU A 248 -7.48 -7.32 -7.18
C LEU A 248 -7.29 -8.81 -6.83
N LEU A 249 -8.10 -9.66 -7.43
CA LEU A 249 -7.75 -11.06 -7.67
C LEU A 249 -7.25 -11.19 -9.10
N SER A 250 -6.21 -12.01 -9.31
CA SER A 250 -5.81 -12.45 -10.64
C SER A 250 -5.87 -13.96 -10.80
N LEU A 251 -6.25 -14.40 -11.99
CA LEU A 251 -6.16 -15.81 -12.37
C LEU A 251 -5.03 -15.97 -13.38
N GLU A 252 -4.08 -16.84 -13.07
CA GLU A 252 -3.12 -17.33 -14.06
C GLU A 252 -3.46 -18.75 -14.48
N ARG A 253 -3.40 -18.97 -15.79
CA ARG A 253 -3.62 -20.26 -16.41
C ARG A 253 -2.38 -20.67 -17.20
N SER A 254 -1.91 -21.89 -16.91
CA SER A 254 -0.84 -22.55 -17.65
C SER A 254 -1.37 -23.82 -18.30
N PHE A 255 -0.97 -24.08 -19.54
CA PHE A 255 -1.14 -25.38 -20.18
C PHE A 255 0.22 -25.96 -20.55
N ALA A 256 0.40 -27.28 -20.34
CA ALA A 256 1.54 -28.01 -20.85
C ALA A 256 1.11 -29.29 -21.56
N SER A 257 1.52 -29.44 -22.83
CA SER A 257 1.17 -30.60 -23.66
C SER A 257 1.57 -31.91 -22.99
N GLY A 258 0.63 -32.85 -22.86
CA GLY A 258 0.87 -34.14 -22.21
C GLY A 258 0.92 -34.09 -20.68
N VAL A 259 0.67 -32.93 -20.08
CA VAL A 259 0.51 -32.72 -18.63
C VAL A 259 -0.93 -32.24 -18.33
N GLY A 260 -1.38 -31.17 -18.99
CA GLY A 260 -2.69 -30.55 -18.78
C GLY A 260 -2.60 -29.12 -18.26
N ASN A 261 -3.71 -28.63 -17.68
CA ASN A 261 -3.82 -27.29 -17.13
C ASN A 261 -3.34 -27.21 -15.68
N ASN A 262 -2.78 -26.06 -15.30
CA ASN A 262 -2.53 -25.60 -13.94
C ASN A 262 -3.11 -24.20 -13.81
N ILE A 263 -3.90 -23.97 -12.74
CA ILE A 263 -4.64 -22.73 -12.52
C ILE A 263 -4.27 -22.21 -11.15
N ARG A 264 -3.86 -20.95 -11.08
CA ARG A 264 -3.38 -20.32 -9.85
C ARG A 264 -4.14 -19.01 -9.63
N LEU A 265 -4.75 -18.89 -8.46
CA LEU A 265 -5.47 -17.70 -8.03
C LEU A 265 -4.57 -16.91 -7.09
N TYR A 266 -4.39 -15.63 -7.38
CA TYR A 266 -3.58 -14.72 -6.60
C TYR A 266 -4.39 -13.54 -6.07
N GLN A 267 -3.98 -13.02 -4.92
CA GLN A 267 -4.29 -11.65 -4.52
C GLN A 267 -3.23 -10.73 -5.11
N VAL A 268 -3.66 -9.60 -5.64
CA VAL A 268 -2.83 -8.63 -6.32
C VAL A 268 -3.05 -7.26 -5.69
N ARG A 269 -1.98 -6.53 -5.42
CA ARG A 269 -2.01 -5.17 -4.87
C ARG A 269 -1.33 -4.21 -5.83
N LEU A 270 -2.08 -3.21 -6.29
CA LEU A 270 -1.58 -2.12 -7.12
C LEU A 270 -1.04 -0.95 -6.30
N GLN A 271 -1.30 -0.93 -4.98
CA GLN A 271 -0.78 0.11 -4.09
C GLN A 271 0.74 -0.02 -4.00
N GLY A 272 1.44 1.10 -4.15
CA GLY A 272 2.90 1.21 -4.25
C GLY A 272 3.43 1.00 -5.67
N ALA A 273 2.66 0.36 -6.55
CA ALA A 273 3.17 -0.03 -7.86
C ALA A 273 3.48 1.20 -8.73
N THR A 274 4.69 1.25 -9.28
CA THR A 274 5.17 2.35 -10.13
C THR A 274 4.31 2.49 -11.39
N ASP A 275 3.82 3.71 -11.67
CA ASP A 275 3.10 4.00 -12.92
C ASP A 275 4.04 3.99 -14.13
N ILE A 276 3.96 2.93 -14.93
CA ILE A 276 4.75 2.71 -16.13
C ILE A 276 4.05 3.17 -17.41
N GLN A 277 2.96 3.95 -17.33
CA GLN A 277 2.22 4.43 -18.50
C GLN A 277 3.11 5.24 -19.45
N GLY A 278 4.11 5.95 -18.93
CA GLY A 278 5.11 6.68 -19.75
C GLY A 278 6.15 5.80 -20.45
N ILE A 279 6.20 4.49 -20.18
CA ILE A 279 7.29 3.59 -20.62
C ILE A 279 6.83 2.72 -21.80
N ASP A 280 7.44 2.94 -22.98
CA ASP A 280 7.11 2.24 -24.23
C ASP A 280 7.58 0.78 -24.29
N SER A 281 8.67 0.46 -23.57
CA SER A 281 9.34 -0.84 -23.61
C SER A 281 9.92 -1.19 -22.25
N LEU A 282 9.54 -2.35 -21.71
CA LEU A 282 10.04 -2.91 -20.46
C LEU A 282 11.21 -3.90 -20.66
N ALA A 283 11.76 -3.99 -21.86
CA ALA A 283 13.00 -4.73 -22.10
C ALA A 283 14.21 -3.81 -22.24
N THR A 284 15.31 -4.20 -21.61
CA THR A 284 16.65 -3.66 -21.87
C THR A 284 17.12 -4.05 -23.28
N PRO A 285 18.17 -3.40 -23.84
CA PRO A 285 18.75 -3.81 -25.12
C PRO A 285 19.29 -5.24 -25.16
N THR A 286 19.55 -5.87 -24.00
CA THR A 286 19.94 -7.28 -23.86
C THR A 286 18.74 -8.23 -23.83
N GLY A 287 17.52 -7.71 -23.70
CA GLY A 287 16.27 -8.47 -23.64
C GLY A 287 15.86 -8.91 -22.24
N GLU A 288 16.50 -8.37 -21.21
CA GLU A 288 16.10 -8.54 -19.80
C GLU A 288 14.99 -7.55 -19.47
N ILE A 289 14.14 -7.86 -18.50
CA ILE A 289 13.12 -6.92 -18.01
C ILE A 289 13.86 -5.74 -17.34
N VAL A 290 13.40 -4.51 -17.57
CA VAL A 290 13.91 -3.32 -16.90
C VAL A 290 13.64 -3.41 -15.40
N ASP A 291 14.56 -2.90 -14.59
CA ASP A 291 14.35 -2.79 -13.15
C ASP A 291 13.30 -1.71 -12.89
N VAL A 292 12.20 -2.11 -12.26
CA VAL A 292 11.14 -1.21 -11.79
C VAL A 292 11.09 -1.44 -10.30
N ASP A 293 11.25 -0.37 -9.53
CA ASP A 293 11.38 -0.41 -8.06
C ASP A 293 10.20 -1.13 -7.41
N ALA A 294 8.99 -0.70 -7.75
CA ALA A 294 7.76 -1.32 -7.26
C ALA A 294 6.94 -1.92 -8.41
N PRO A 295 7.14 -3.20 -8.78
CA PRO A 295 6.17 -3.94 -9.58
C PRO A 295 4.94 -4.28 -8.73
N VAL A 296 3.88 -4.72 -9.39
CA VAL A 296 2.67 -5.17 -8.71
C VAL A 296 2.98 -6.31 -7.73
N GLN A 297 2.57 -6.17 -6.48
CA GLN A 297 2.71 -7.23 -5.48
C GLN A 297 1.67 -8.33 -5.72
N LYS A 298 2.11 -9.58 -5.62
CA LYS A 298 1.29 -10.77 -5.90
C LYS A 298 1.50 -11.86 -4.85
N GLU A 299 0.40 -12.35 -4.28
CA GLU A 299 0.38 -13.43 -3.29
C GLU A 299 -0.46 -14.61 -3.79
N LEU A 300 0.11 -15.81 -3.82
CA LEU A 300 -0.62 -17.01 -4.23
C LEU A 300 -1.62 -17.41 -3.13
N LEU A 301 -2.92 -17.37 -3.47
CA LEU A 301 -3.98 -17.80 -2.56
C LEU A 301 -4.30 -19.29 -2.71
N LEU A 302 -4.35 -19.79 -3.95
CA LEU A 302 -4.72 -21.17 -4.23
C LEU A 302 -4.14 -21.68 -5.57
N ASP A 303 -3.43 -22.80 -5.54
CA ASP A 303 -3.20 -23.64 -6.73
C ASP A 303 -4.34 -24.66 -6.83
N PHE A 304 -5.10 -24.63 -7.93
CA PHE A 304 -6.27 -25.49 -8.09
C PHE A 304 -5.88 -26.98 -8.21
N GLY A 305 -4.62 -27.28 -8.52
CA GLY A 305 -4.08 -28.63 -8.51
C GLY A 305 -4.16 -29.31 -7.14
N ASP A 306 -4.17 -28.52 -6.06
CA ASP A 306 -4.27 -29.03 -4.69
C ASP A 306 -5.69 -29.50 -4.31
N LEU A 307 -6.70 -29.12 -5.09
CA LEU A 307 -8.09 -29.52 -4.88
C LEU A 307 -8.34 -31.00 -5.22
N GLY A 308 -7.44 -31.63 -5.98
CA GLY A 308 -7.59 -33.03 -6.42
C GLY A 308 -8.75 -33.27 -7.40
N ILE A 309 -9.18 -32.22 -8.09
CA ILE A 309 -10.24 -32.23 -9.11
C ILE A 309 -9.64 -32.18 -10.52
N THR A 310 -10.44 -32.50 -11.54
CA THR A 310 -10.01 -32.38 -12.93
C THR A 310 -10.15 -30.94 -13.39
N LEU A 311 -9.04 -30.32 -13.78
CA LEU A 311 -8.99 -28.96 -14.29
C LEU A 311 -9.18 -28.94 -15.81
N ASP A 312 -9.67 -27.81 -16.31
CA ASP A 312 -9.75 -27.47 -17.73
C ASP A 312 -9.23 -26.02 -17.93
N ASN A 313 -9.50 -25.41 -19.09
CA ASN A 313 -9.02 -24.05 -19.44
C ASN A 313 -9.79 -22.96 -18.66
N PHE A 314 -9.57 -22.84 -17.35
CA PHE A 314 -10.24 -21.82 -16.54
C PHE A 314 -9.66 -20.43 -16.83
N GLU A 315 -10.51 -19.55 -17.36
CA GLU A 315 -10.10 -18.25 -17.89
C GLU A 315 -11.03 -17.10 -17.50
N GLY A 316 -12.26 -17.36 -17.07
CA GLY A 316 -13.17 -16.32 -16.57
C GLY A 316 -13.46 -16.45 -15.08
N MET A 317 -13.60 -15.32 -14.37
CA MET A 317 -13.99 -15.33 -12.95
C MET A 317 -14.87 -14.12 -12.57
N SER A 318 -15.80 -14.30 -11.63
CA SER A 318 -16.64 -13.22 -11.10
C SER A 318 -16.97 -13.42 -9.62
N LEU A 319 -17.08 -12.32 -8.85
CA LEU A 319 -17.72 -12.38 -7.54
C LEU A 319 -19.21 -12.65 -7.72
N GLY A 320 -19.79 -13.43 -6.82
CA GLY A 320 -21.22 -13.72 -6.80
C GLY A 320 -21.97 -13.07 -5.63
N PRO A 321 -23.15 -13.58 -5.28
CA PRO A 321 -23.85 -13.16 -4.07
C PRO A 321 -23.07 -13.55 -2.80
N THR A 322 -23.33 -12.84 -1.70
CA THR A 322 -22.89 -13.28 -0.37
C THR A 322 -23.59 -14.59 0.00
N LEU A 323 -22.81 -15.58 0.42
CA LEU A 323 -23.29 -16.89 0.81
C LEU A 323 -24.12 -16.84 2.11
N PRO A 324 -24.93 -17.87 2.40
CA PRO A 324 -25.77 -17.91 3.61
C PRO A 324 -25.01 -17.78 4.95
N ASP A 325 -23.72 -18.12 4.96
CA ASP A 325 -22.85 -18.01 6.13
C ASP A 325 -22.14 -16.64 6.26
N GLY A 326 -22.30 -15.76 5.26
CA GLY A 326 -21.73 -14.41 5.24
C GLY A 326 -20.48 -14.25 4.37
N ARG A 327 -19.90 -15.36 3.88
CA ARG A 327 -18.71 -15.31 3.02
C ARG A 327 -19.04 -14.82 1.61
N GLN A 328 -18.06 -14.26 0.93
CA GLN A 328 -18.20 -13.80 -0.45
C GLN A 328 -18.03 -14.98 -1.41
N SER A 329 -18.95 -15.22 -2.34
CA SER A 329 -18.75 -16.24 -3.38
C SER A 329 -17.86 -15.74 -4.51
N LEU A 330 -17.06 -16.64 -5.08
CA LEU A 330 -16.29 -16.46 -6.30
C LEU A 330 -16.64 -17.60 -7.27
N ILE A 331 -16.99 -17.24 -8.51
CA ILE A 331 -17.32 -18.18 -9.59
C ILE A 331 -16.20 -18.14 -10.62
N VAL A 332 -15.76 -19.31 -11.07
CA VAL A 332 -14.71 -19.46 -12.09
C VAL A 332 -15.24 -20.37 -13.20
N VAL A 333 -15.04 -19.98 -14.45
CA VAL A 333 -15.55 -20.70 -15.63
C VAL A 333 -14.42 -21.14 -16.53
N SER A 334 -14.60 -22.31 -17.16
CA SER A 334 -13.64 -22.81 -18.15
C SER A 334 -14.12 -22.69 -19.58
N ASP A 335 -13.19 -22.27 -20.41
CA ASP A 335 -13.27 -22.45 -21.83
C ASP A 335 -12.99 -23.92 -22.21
N ASN A 336 -13.80 -24.46 -23.11
CA ASN A 336 -13.58 -25.78 -23.68
C ASN A 336 -12.95 -25.74 -25.08
N ASN A 337 -12.59 -24.56 -25.60
CA ASN A 337 -12.07 -24.32 -26.95
C ASN A 337 -12.94 -24.96 -28.06
N PHE A 338 -14.23 -25.24 -27.78
CA PHE A 338 -15.11 -26.08 -28.61
C PHE A 338 -14.49 -27.45 -29.00
N ASN A 339 -13.69 -28.03 -28.10
CA ASN A 339 -12.94 -29.28 -28.31
C ASN A 339 -13.58 -30.45 -27.54
N GLU A 340 -13.77 -31.59 -28.21
CA GLU A 340 -14.34 -32.80 -27.60
C GLU A 340 -13.50 -33.38 -26.42
N ASN A 341 -12.25 -32.95 -26.25
CA ASN A 341 -11.37 -33.40 -25.16
C ASN A 341 -11.32 -32.43 -23.97
N GLN A 342 -12.04 -31.31 -24.05
CA GLN A 342 -12.20 -30.33 -22.99
C GLN A 342 -13.68 -30.24 -22.63
N THR A 343 -13.98 -29.66 -21.47
CA THR A 343 -15.32 -29.57 -20.88
C THR A 343 -15.54 -28.15 -20.39
N THR A 344 -16.73 -27.61 -20.60
CA THR A 344 -17.12 -26.33 -19.98
C THR A 344 -17.47 -26.59 -18.52
N LYS A 345 -16.83 -25.88 -17.61
CA LYS A 345 -16.97 -26.08 -16.16
C LYS A 345 -17.28 -24.76 -15.48
N PHE A 346 -18.04 -24.85 -14.40
CA PHE A 346 -18.25 -23.77 -13.44
C PHE A 346 -17.80 -24.28 -12.07
N PHE A 347 -16.90 -23.57 -11.42
CA PHE A 347 -16.50 -23.81 -10.03
C PHE A 347 -16.94 -22.65 -9.15
N ALA A 348 -17.30 -22.95 -7.91
CA ALA A 348 -17.60 -21.95 -6.90
C ALA A 348 -16.70 -22.10 -5.68
N PHE A 349 -16.30 -20.96 -5.13
CA PHE A 349 -15.50 -20.83 -3.92
C PHE A 349 -16.16 -19.88 -2.94
N ALA A 350 -15.94 -20.11 -1.65
CA ALA A 350 -16.27 -19.19 -0.57
C ALA A 350 -14.99 -18.49 -0.11
N LEU A 351 -15.00 -17.16 -0.13
CA LEU A 351 -13.91 -16.29 0.33
C LEU A 351 -14.26 -15.70 1.69
N GLU A 352 -13.40 -15.90 2.68
CA GLU A 352 -13.41 -15.09 3.90
C GLU A 352 -12.59 -13.82 3.63
N LEU A 353 -13.22 -12.66 3.81
CA LEU A 353 -12.60 -11.36 3.57
C LEU A 353 -12.39 -10.63 4.89
N GLU A 354 -11.17 -10.16 5.12
CA GLU A 354 -10.85 -9.21 6.17
C GLU A 354 -10.80 -7.79 5.59
N SER A 355 -11.42 -6.83 6.29
CA SER A 355 -11.47 -5.43 5.86
C SER A 355 -10.51 -4.57 6.67
N ILE A 356 -9.68 -3.79 5.97
CA ILE A 356 -8.87 -2.73 6.55
C ILE A 356 -9.59 -1.40 6.30
N PRO A 357 -9.94 -0.63 7.35
CA PRO A 357 -10.52 0.70 7.21
C PRO A 357 -9.64 1.63 6.38
N VAL A 358 -10.27 2.45 5.54
CA VAL A 358 -9.56 3.44 4.73
C VAL A 358 -10.10 4.84 5.04
N ILE A 359 -9.19 5.75 5.36
CA ILE A 359 -9.48 7.16 5.63
C ILE A 359 -8.90 8.05 4.53
N GLU A 360 -9.30 9.32 4.51
CA GLU A 360 -8.86 10.30 3.51
C GLU A 360 -8.01 11.39 4.18
N ALA A 361 -7.04 11.91 3.44
CA ALA A 361 -6.33 13.12 3.83
C ALA A 361 -7.25 14.36 3.71
N THR A 362 -7.05 15.32 4.62
CA THR A 362 -7.75 16.62 4.62
C THR A 362 -6.97 17.70 3.85
N ALA A 363 -5.64 17.61 3.87
CA ALA A 363 -4.72 18.50 3.17
C ALA A 363 -3.41 17.75 2.87
N GLU A 364 -2.56 18.32 2.04
CA GLU A 364 -1.22 17.81 1.72
C GLU A 364 -0.25 18.96 1.49
N THR A 365 1.05 18.68 1.62
CA THR A 365 2.10 19.62 1.20
C THR A 365 2.31 19.56 -0.31
N PRO A 366 2.93 20.59 -0.93
CA PRO A 366 3.32 20.51 -2.34
C PRO A 366 4.19 19.29 -2.65
N SER A 367 4.13 18.84 -3.91
CA SER A 367 5.03 17.82 -4.45
C SER A 367 6.49 18.19 -4.30
N GLU A 368 7.28 17.25 -3.80
CA GLU A 368 8.73 17.35 -3.65
C GLU A 368 9.37 16.29 -4.54
N ILE A 369 10.20 16.72 -5.49
CA ILE A 369 10.74 15.85 -6.54
C ILE A 369 12.23 15.67 -6.33
N ARG A 370 12.67 14.43 -6.10
CA ARG A 370 14.08 14.06 -5.87
C ARG A 370 15.06 14.53 -6.95
N TYR A 371 14.64 14.82 -8.18
CA TYR A 371 15.54 15.38 -9.19
C TYR A 371 14.89 16.57 -9.90
N GLY A 372 15.22 17.79 -9.46
CA GLY A 372 14.76 19.02 -10.12
C GLY A 372 13.23 19.08 -10.29
N GLY A 373 12.77 19.42 -11.50
CA GLY A 373 11.35 19.31 -11.87
C GLY A 373 11.14 18.22 -12.92
N PRO A 374 9.91 17.76 -13.16
CA PRO A 374 9.63 16.62 -14.06
C PRO A 374 10.17 16.84 -15.48
N GLU A 375 10.18 18.10 -15.93
CA GLU A 375 10.65 18.50 -17.25
C GLU A 375 12.18 18.67 -17.35
N ASN A 376 12.89 18.81 -16.22
CA ASN A 376 14.32 19.11 -16.18
C ASN A 376 14.94 18.62 -14.86
N PRO A 377 15.23 17.31 -14.75
CA PRO A 377 15.84 16.77 -13.56
C PRO A 377 17.22 17.39 -13.32
N ASP A 378 17.44 17.91 -12.10
CA ASP A 378 18.73 18.43 -11.65
C ASP A 378 19.28 17.50 -10.57
N PRO A 379 20.26 16.63 -10.90
CA PRO A 379 20.83 15.68 -9.95
C PRO A 379 21.67 16.32 -8.83
N ASN A 380 21.71 17.66 -8.76
CA ASN A 380 22.40 18.38 -7.69
C ASN A 380 21.46 18.95 -6.61
N ASN A 381 20.14 18.76 -6.74
CA ASN A 381 19.16 19.20 -5.76
C ASN A 381 18.10 18.11 -5.56
N ILE A 382 18.27 17.31 -4.51
CA ILE A 382 17.50 16.07 -4.27
C ILE A 382 16.69 16.19 -2.97
N PRO A 383 15.49 16.78 -3.00
CA PRO A 383 14.57 16.69 -1.88
C PRO A 383 14.00 15.27 -1.83
N ASP A 384 14.22 14.60 -0.71
CA ASP A 384 13.75 13.25 -0.43
C ASP A 384 13.04 13.30 0.92
N GLY A 385 11.70 13.38 0.90
CA GLY A 385 10.87 13.50 2.09
C GLY A 385 11.05 12.30 3.01
N ASP A 386 10.94 12.53 4.31
CA ASP A 386 11.12 11.43 5.28
C ASP A 386 10.23 11.60 6.51
N ASP A 387 10.49 12.60 7.36
CA ASP A 387 9.90 12.67 8.69
C ASP A 387 9.22 14.00 8.98
N PRO A 388 7.97 13.99 9.48
CA PRO A 388 7.28 15.19 9.95
C PRO A 388 7.39 15.38 11.47
N ALA A 389 7.28 16.63 11.92
CA ALA A 389 7.10 16.98 13.32
C ALA A 389 6.12 18.15 13.49
N ILE A 390 5.14 17.99 14.40
CA ILE A 390 4.03 18.93 14.56
C ILE A 390 4.28 19.89 15.73
N TYR A 391 4.52 21.16 15.42
CA TYR A 391 4.75 22.22 16.40
C TYR A 391 3.46 22.93 16.82
N VAL A 392 3.08 22.80 18.09
CA VAL A 392 1.92 23.51 18.67
C VAL A 392 2.31 24.92 19.11
N HIS A 393 1.76 25.94 18.45
CA HIS A 393 2.03 27.33 18.78
C HIS A 393 1.55 27.70 20.21
N PRO A 394 2.33 28.46 21.02
CA PRO A 394 2.11 28.59 22.46
C PRO A 394 0.85 29.36 22.87
N THR A 395 0.29 30.19 22.00
CA THR A 395 -0.83 31.10 22.34
C THR A 395 -1.94 31.17 21.31
N ASP A 396 -1.74 30.61 20.13
CA ASP A 396 -2.68 30.66 19.00
C ASP A 396 -2.53 29.37 18.17
N PRO A 397 -3.35 28.35 18.44
CA PRO A 397 -3.22 27.05 17.79
C PRO A 397 -3.32 27.08 16.25
N ASN A 398 -3.96 28.10 15.66
CA ASN A 398 -4.04 28.23 14.19
C ASN A 398 -2.70 28.64 13.55
N GLN A 399 -1.71 29.04 14.35
CA GLN A 399 -0.35 29.37 13.89
C GLN A 399 0.66 28.25 14.14
N SER A 400 0.16 27.06 14.48
CA SER A 400 0.97 25.83 14.56
C SER A 400 1.60 25.51 13.21
N LEU A 401 2.64 24.68 13.25
CA LEU A 401 3.49 24.38 12.10
C LEU A 401 3.67 22.87 11.95
N VAL A 402 3.96 22.46 10.74
CA VAL A 402 4.55 21.15 10.45
C VAL A 402 5.96 21.41 9.94
N ILE A 403 6.94 20.71 10.50
CA ILE A 403 8.35 20.80 10.11
C ILE A 403 8.72 19.44 9.55
N THR A 404 9.31 19.38 8.37
CA THR A 404 9.65 18.11 7.73
C THR A 404 11.12 18.07 7.36
N THR A 405 11.68 16.87 7.30
CA THR A 405 13.02 16.61 6.76
C THR A 405 12.97 16.27 5.29
N PHE A 406 14.04 16.66 4.62
CA PHE A 406 14.36 16.22 3.27
C PHE A 406 15.82 15.76 3.27
N LYS A 407 16.07 14.45 3.06
CA LYS A 407 17.38 13.82 3.28
C LYS A 407 18.51 14.67 2.73
N ASP A 408 18.52 15.01 1.45
CA ASP A 408 19.61 15.81 0.86
C ASP A 408 19.29 17.31 0.68
N ALA A 409 18.15 17.81 1.18
CA ALA A 409 17.71 19.21 0.99
C ALA A 409 17.45 20.01 2.29
N GLY A 410 17.53 19.36 3.45
CA GLY A 410 17.47 20.01 4.77
C GLY A 410 16.08 19.92 5.41
N LEU A 411 15.46 21.07 5.72
CA LEU A 411 14.13 21.14 6.34
C LEU A 411 13.19 22.04 5.54
N ALA A 412 11.89 21.76 5.58
CA ALA A 412 10.86 22.75 5.28
C ALA A 412 9.87 22.92 6.43
N VAL A 413 9.16 24.05 6.40
CA VAL A 413 8.20 24.45 7.42
C VAL A 413 6.91 24.85 6.74
N TYR A 414 5.81 24.21 7.11
CA TYR A 414 4.49 24.41 6.53
C TYR A 414 3.49 24.93 7.56
N ASP A 415 2.44 25.58 7.07
CA ASP A 415 1.24 25.86 7.88
C ASP A 415 0.23 24.71 7.85
N LEU A 416 -0.89 24.87 8.56
CA LEU A 416 -1.93 23.84 8.67
C LEU A 416 -2.73 23.64 7.37
N ASP A 417 -2.57 24.52 6.37
CA ASP A 417 -3.13 24.35 5.03
C ASP A 417 -2.12 23.71 4.06
N GLY A 418 -0.99 23.19 4.58
CA GLY A 418 0.10 22.60 3.81
C GLY A 418 0.97 23.62 3.05
N GLN A 419 0.81 24.92 3.28
CA GLN A 419 1.57 25.94 2.55
C GLN A 419 2.97 26.13 3.13
N GLU A 420 4.00 26.09 2.26
CA GLU A 420 5.38 26.31 2.68
C GLU A 420 5.60 27.77 3.17
N LEU A 421 6.24 27.91 4.33
CA LEU A 421 6.59 29.18 4.96
C LEU A 421 8.10 29.44 4.93
N GLN A 422 8.89 28.37 4.99
CA GLN A 422 10.34 28.43 5.05
C GLN A 422 10.97 27.12 4.58
N THR A 423 11.95 27.23 3.69
CA THR A 423 12.93 26.18 3.39
C THR A 423 14.26 26.50 4.07
N ILE A 424 14.94 25.48 4.59
CA ILE A 424 16.29 25.53 5.15
C ILE A 424 17.15 24.48 4.44
N SER A 425 18.00 24.94 3.51
CA SER A 425 18.85 24.05 2.70
C SER A 425 20.34 24.40 2.84
N PRO A 426 20.99 23.96 3.95
CA PRO A 426 22.42 24.13 4.13
C PRO A 426 23.22 23.23 3.16
N GLU A 427 24.48 23.58 2.90
CA GLU A 427 25.38 22.73 2.10
C GLU A 427 26.03 21.65 2.99
N ASN A 428 26.32 20.47 2.41
CA ASN A 428 27.03 19.35 3.04
C ASN A 428 26.31 18.78 4.28
N ILE A 429 25.01 18.58 4.17
CA ILE A 429 24.16 17.98 5.20
C ILE A 429 23.43 16.77 4.62
N ARG A 430 22.93 15.90 5.49
CA ARG A 430 21.87 14.95 5.12
C ARG A 430 20.93 14.75 6.31
N TYR A 431 19.79 15.44 6.34
CA TYR A 431 18.89 15.41 7.50
C TYR A 431 17.88 14.28 7.41
N ASN A 432 17.89 13.35 8.36
CA ASN A 432 17.04 12.15 8.31
C ASN A 432 15.70 12.38 9.01
N ASN A 433 15.66 12.40 10.35
CA ASN A 433 14.44 12.60 11.14
C ASN A 433 14.48 13.91 11.94
N VAL A 434 13.31 14.43 12.34
CA VAL A 434 13.17 15.66 13.12
C VAL A 434 12.17 15.50 14.26
N ASP A 435 12.51 16.01 15.45
CA ASP A 435 11.55 16.07 16.57
C ASP A 435 11.75 17.33 17.42
N LEU A 436 10.77 17.63 18.27
CA LEU A 436 10.58 18.92 18.91
C LEU A 436 10.78 18.89 20.42
N VAL A 437 11.45 19.92 20.93
CA VAL A 437 11.56 20.18 22.37
C VAL A 437 10.84 21.48 22.71
N TYR A 438 9.89 21.41 23.63
CA TYR A 438 9.19 22.59 24.12
C TYR A 438 9.86 23.19 25.36
N ASN A 439 9.87 24.52 25.46
CA ASN A 439 10.34 25.27 26.63
C ASN A 439 11.78 24.94 27.10
N PHE A 440 12.69 24.62 26.18
CA PHE A 440 14.08 24.34 26.50
C PHE A 440 14.74 25.54 27.22
N PRO A 441 15.40 25.34 28.37
CA PRO A 441 15.95 26.43 29.17
C PRO A 441 17.25 27.00 28.55
N LEU A 442 17.26 28.32 28.37
CA LEU A 442 18.45 29.12 28.03
C LEU A 442 18.73 30.16 29.12
N ALA A 443 19.94 30.73 29.11
CA ALA A 443 20.28 31.84 30.02
C ALA A 443 19.38 33.08 29.85
N THR A 444 18.78 33.23 28.67
CA THR A 444 17.91 34.36 28.28
C THR A 444 16.41 34.09 28.46
N GLY A 445 16.00 32.87 28.81
CA GLY A 445 14.59 32.48 28.91
C GLY A 445 14.38 31.01 28.53
N THR A 446 13.29 30.73 27.84
CA THR A 446 13.04 29.42 27.22
C THR A 446 12.92 29.57 25.72
N VAL A 447 13.21 28.50 24.98
CA VAL A 447 13.08 28.43 23.52
C VAL A 447 12.46 27.09 23.16
N ASP A 448 11.63 27.05 22.12
CA ASP A 448 11.21 25.78 21.54
C ASP A 448 12.21 25.39 20.44
N LEU A 449 12.50 24.09 20.31
CA LEU A 449 13.51 23.58 19.40
C LEU A 449 12.89 22.62 18.38
N ALA A 450 13.44 22.62 17.17
CA ALA A 450 13.40 21.48 16.26
C ALA A 450 14.82 20.92 16.15
N ILE A 451 14.96 19.60 16.21
CA ILE A 451 16.25 18.91 16.19
C ILE A 451 16.21 17.85 15.12
N ALA A 452 17.17 17.89 14.20
CA ALA A 452 17.33 16.90 13.15
C ALA A 452 18.63 16.10 13.30
N SER A 453 18.59 14.83 12.91
CA SER A 453 19.80 14.00 12.77
C SER A 453 20.50 14.37 11.46
N ASP A 454 21.80 14.63 11.50
CA ASP A 454 22.59 14.90 10.31
C ASP A 454 23.46 13.68 9.97
N ARG A 455 22.90 12.80 9.13
CA ARG A 455 23.52 11.56 8.67
C ARG A 455 24.85 11.80 7.98
N ARG A 456 25.00 12.94 7.28
CA ARG A 456 26.23 13.25 6.53
C ARG A 456 27.41 13.55 7.45
N ASN A 457 27.15 14.16 8.59
CA ASN A 457 28.18 14.62 9.52
C ASN A 457 28.18 13.83 10.85
N ASP A 458 27.33 12.80 10.94
CA ASP A 458 27.13 11.96 12.13
C ASP A 458 26.90 12.80 13.41
N THR A 459 26.00 13.78 13.33
CA THR A 459 25.78 14.79 14.39
C THR A 459 24.32 15.26 14.45
N LEU A 460 24.03 16.32 15.21
CA LEU A 460 22.71 16.95 15.32
C LEU A 460 22.72 18.35 14.69
N ALA A 461 21.61 18.72 14.06
CA ALA A 461 21.27 20.10 13.72
C ALA A 461 20.13 20.61 14.62
N ILE A 462 20.32 21.74 15.28
CA ILE A 462 19.42 22.26 16.33
C ILE A 462 18.94 23.66 15.98
N PHE A 463 17.62 23.82 15.82
CA PHE A 463 16.99 25.06 15.39
C PHE A 463 16.09 25.62 16.50
N ALA A 464 16.21 26.91 16.76
CA ALA A 464 15.25 27.67 17.58
C ALA A 464 14.00 27.99 16.76
N ILE A 465 12.83 27.66 17.28
CA ILE A 465 11.54 28.01 16.69
C ILE A 465 11.10 29.36 17.26
N ASN A 466 10.90 30.35 16.39
CA ASN A 466 10.35 31.64 16.78
C ASN A 466 8.82 31.66 16.53
N PRO A 467 7.98 31.67 17.58
CA PRO A 467 6.53 31.63 17.42
C PRO A 467 5.96 32.90 16.77
N ASP A 468 6.59 34.06 16.95
CA ASP A 468 6.09 35.33 16.40
C ASP A 468 6.32 35.42 14.88
N THR A 469 7.45 34.91 14.39
CA THR A 469 7.79 34.93 12.96
C THR A 469 7.47 33.62 12.25
N ARG A 470 7.20 32.55 13.01
CA ARG A 470 7.01 31.18 12.52
C ARG A 470 8.18 30.70 11.66
N GLN A 471 9.39 31.01 12.11
CA GLN A 471 10.64 30.65 11.42
C GLN A 471 11.62 29.96 12.36
N LEU A 472 12.39 29.04 11.80
CA LEU A 472 13.48 28.32 12.43
C LEU A 472 14.82 29.06 12.21
N THR A 473 15.66 29.05 13.24
CA THR A 473 17.03 29.62 13.19
C THR A 473 18.01 28.64 13.80
N ASP A 474 19.05 28.27 13.06
CA ASP A 474 20.12 27.39 13.55
C ASP A 474 20.84 28.01 14.78
N ILE A 475 20.84 27.26 15.87
CA ILE A 475 21.54 27.58 17.12
C ILE A 475 22.40 26.41 17.60
N THR A 476 22.83 25.55 16.67
CA THR A 476 23.76 24.44 16.91
C THR A 476 25.09 24.99 17.42
N ALA A 477 25.62 24.40 18.49
CA ALA A 477 26.94 24.78 18.99
C ALA A 477 28.02 24.36 17.98
N ALA A 478 28.99 25.25 17.75
CA ALA A 478 30.11 24.97 16.84
C ALA A 478 30.96 23.72 17.22
N ALA A 479 30.81 23.21 18.46
CA ALA A 479 31.42 21.96 18.89
C ALA A 479 30.84 20.75 18.14
N LEU A 480 29.54 20.74 17.85
CA LEU A 480 28.86 19.67 17.11
C LEU A 480 29.19 19.68 15.61
N SER A 481 29.71 20.79 15.09
CA SER A 481 30.22 20.90 13.72
C SER A 481 31.68 20.44 13.57
N ASN A 482 32.31 19.94 14.64
CA ASN A 482 33.67 19.39 14.60
C ASN A 482 33.59 17.89 14.25
N PRO A 483 34.41 17.35 13.32
CA PRO A 483 34.49 15.91 13.06
C PRO A 483 34.73 15.03 14.30
N ASP A 484 35.35 15.57 15.36
CA ASP A 484 35.51 14.84 16.63
C ASP A 484 34.19 14.64 17.41
N ALA A 485 33.08 15.26 16.98
CA ALA A 485 31.76 15.18 17.62
C ALA A 485 30.88 14.04 17.10
N SER A 486 31.38 13.27 16.12
CA SER A 486 30.71 12.09 15.55
C SER A 486 30.08 11.21 16.65
N ILE A 487 28.77 10.99 16.54
CA ILE A 487 27.95 10.28 17.53
C ILE A 487 28.41 8.82 17.67
N PHE A 488 28.68 8.14 16.56
CA PHE A 488 29.08 6.73 16.53
C PHE A 488 30.58 6.52 16.29
N GLY A 489 31.34 7.61 16.15
CA GLY A 489 32.80 7.62 16.07
C GLY A 489 33.39 7.08 14.76
N ILE A 490 32.54 6.72 13.80
CA ILE A 490 32.92 6.25 12.46
C ILE A 490 32.12 7.06 11.43
N ASP A 491 32.73 8.11 10.90
CA ASP A 491 32.25 8.79 9.70
C ASP A 491 32.84 8.08 8.47
N ASP A 492 32.35 6.86 8.19
CA ASP A 492 32.66 6.12 6.97
C ASP A 492 31.58 6.31 5.88
N GLY A 493 30.52 7.03 6.19
CA GLY A 493 29.36 7.26 5.33
C GLY A 493 28.28 6.17 5.42
N GLU A 494 28.54 5.07 6.13
CA GLU A 494 27.61 3.94 6.24
C GLU A 494 26.97 3.88 7.64
N GLN A 495 27.80 3.95 8.69
CA GLN A 495 27.41 3.71 10.09
C GLN A 495 27.22 4.99 10.90
N THR A 496 26.44 5.92 10.37
CA THR A 496 26.21 7.26 10.93
C THR A 496 24.81 7.44 11.52
N ALA A 497 24.52 8.62 12.07
CA ALA A 497 23.21 9.02 12.59
C ALA A 497 22.06 8.79 11.58
N TYR A 498 20.93 8.27 12.07
CA TYR A 498 19.75 7.95 11.26
C TYR A 498 18.46 8.41 11.96
N GLY A 499 17.63 7.49 12.46
CA GLY A 499 16.47 7.72 13.32
C GLY A 499 16.72 8.70 14.46
N LEU A 500 15.73 9.55 14.80
CA LEU A 500 15.81 10.53 15.89
C LEU A 500 14.50 10.69 16.65
N THR A 501 14.58 10.77 17.98
CA THR A 501 13.45 11.24 18.82
C THR A 501 13.95 11.99 20.06
N THR A 502 13.15 12.92 20.58
CA THR A 502 13.46 13.73 21.76
C THR A 502 12.76 13.22 23.01
N TYR A 503 13.41 13.38 24.16
CA TYR A 503 12.87 12.98 25.45
C TYR A 503 13.21 14.00 26.52
N THR A 504 12.19 14.66 27.10
CA THR A 504 12.37 15.42 28.34
C THR A 504 12.00 14.54 29.51
N SER A 505 12.99 14.18 30.33
CA SER A 505 12.79 13.33 31.50
C SER A 505 11.79 13.98 32.46
N PRO A 506 10.66 13.31 32.78
CA PRO A 506 9.71 13.82 33.76
C PRO A 506 10.24 13.71 35.20
N ILE A 507 11.38 13.05 35.39
CA ILE A 507 12.07 12.88 36.68
C ILE A 507 13.08 14.02 36.91
N SER A 508 13.98 14.23 35.95
CA SER A 508 15.10 15.16 36.08
C SER A 508 14.86 16.52 35.42
N ASN A 509 13.88 16.62 34.53
CA ASN A 509 13.69 17.72 33.56
C ASN A 509 14.88 17.94 32.62
N GLN A 510 15.83 17.01 32.55
CA GLN A 510 16.87 17.03 31.54
C GLN A 510 16.27 16.61 30.20
N THR A 511 16.64 17.33 29.14
CA THR A 511 16.28 16.96 27.77
C THR A 511 17.37 16.10 27.16
N TYR A 512 16.93 15.05 26.48
CA TYR A 512 17.73 14.09 25.75
C TYR A 512 17.26 13.99 24.30
N VAL A 513 18.15 13.50 23.45
CA VAL A 513 17.87 13.07 22.08
C VAL A 513 18.35 11.64 21.95
N PHE A 514 17.52 10.75 21.41
CA PHE A 514 17.91 9.43 20.98
C PHE A 514 18.23 9.47 19.49
N VAL A 515 19.30 8.82 19.09
CA VAL A 515 19.73 8.71 17.69
C VAL A 515 20.08 7.25 17.42
N SER A 516 19.53 6.64 16.38
CA SER A 516 19.92 5.30 15.92
C SER A 516 21.09 5.38 14.94
N GLN A 517 21.81 4.27 14.82
CA GLN A 517 22.90 4.09 13.89
C GLN A 517 22.40 3.40 12.62
N ARG A 518 22.65 3.98 11.46
CA ARG A 518 22.43 3.31 10.17
C ARG A 518 23.32 2.08 10.00
N ASP A 519 22.83 1.06 9.30
CA ASP A 519 23.51 -0.21 8.99
C ASP A 519 24.12 -0.85 10.26
N GLY A 520 23.42 -0.66 11.37
CA GLY A 520 23.95 -0.89 12.69
C GLY A 520 22.83 -1.14 13.70
N ASN A 521 23.23 -1.62 14.87
CA ASN A 521 22.28 -1.96 15.93
C ASN A 521 22.37 -1.02 17.13
N GLN A 522 23.07 0.11 17.03
CA GLN A 522 23.32 1.00 18.16
C GLN A 522 22.29 2.12 18.24
N ILE A 523 21.97 2.51 19.47
CA ILE A 523 21.21 3.72 19.78
C ILE A 523 22.02 4.54 20.80
N ALA A 524 22.30 5.78 20.45
CA ALA A 524 22.91 6.77 21.33
C ALA A 524 21.84 7.64 21.98
N GLN A 525 22.04 7.98 23.26
CA GLN A 525 21.25 8.96 23.99
C GLN A 525 22.16 10.13 24.35
N LEU A 526 21.80 11.33 23.92
CA LEU A 526 22.57 12.55 24.10
C LEU A 526 21.82 13.52 25.01
N ALA A 527 22.47 14.05 26.04
CA ALA A 527 21.93 15.12 26.88
C ALA A 527 22.19 16.49 26.24
N LEU A 528 21.14 17.29 26.08
CA LEU A 528 21.24 18.65 25.54
C LEU A 528 21.64 19.66 26.60
N ASN A 529 22.59 20.53 26.25
CA ASN A 529 23.15 21.53 27.15
C ASN A 529 23.22 22.91 26.47
N ALA A 530 22.65 23.93 27.10
CA ALA A 530 22.80 25.31 26.66
C ALA A 530 24.24 25.81 26.90
N THR A 531 24.85 26.45 25.91
CA THR A 531 26.15 27.11 26.05
C THR A 531 26.01 28.52 26.60
N ASP A 532 27.11 29.09 27.12
CA ASP A 532 27.16 30.47 27.62
C ASP A 532 26.82 31.54 26.55
N ILE A 533 26.90 31.19 25.26
CA ILE A 533 26.62 32.10 24.14
C ILE A 533 25.23 31.89 23.53
N GLY A 534 24.40 31.01 24.10
CA GLY A 534 23.02 30.78 23.67
C GLY A 534 22.85 29.80 22.51
N THR A 535 23.88 29.02 22.18
CA THR A 535 23.78 27.85 21.29
C THR A 535 23.55 26.57 22.12
N ILE A 536 23.27 25.44 21.47
CA ILE A 536 23.01 24.16 22.14
C ILE A 536 24.04 23.12 21.72
N ASP A 537 24.63 22.47 22.73
CA ASP A 537 25.57 21.36 22.60
C ASP A 537 24.91 20.06 23.07
N ALA A 538 25.50 18.92 22.73
CA ALA A 538 24.99 17.59 23.07
C ALA A 538 26.11 16.67 23.57
N GLU A 539 25.85 15.92 24.63
CA GLU A 539 26.82 14.96 25.21
C GLU A 539 26.21 13.56 25.25
N ILE A 540 26.89 12.56 24.69
CA ILE A 540 26.45 11.15 24.79
C ILE A 540 26.53 10.71 26.25
N VAL A 541 25.37 10.33 26.81
CA VAL A 541 25.24 9.85 28.19
C VAL A 541 24.98 8.35 28.28
N ARG A 542 24.45 7.74 27.21
CA ARG A 542 24.17 6.31 27.11
C ARG A 542 24.30 5.86 25.66
N THR A 543 24.86 4.67 25.45
CA THR A 543 24.78 3.94 24.17
C THR A 543 24.39 2.51 24.48
N PHE A 544 23.46 1.96 23.73
CA PHE A 544 22.98 0.59 23.89
C PHE A 544 22.63 0.01 22.52
N THR A 545 22.26 -1.27 22.49
CA THR A 545 22.02 -1.98 21.23
C THR A 545 20.64 -2.59 21.17
N VAL A 546 20.04 -2.62 19.98
CA VAL A 546 18.92 -3.51 19.67
C VAL A 546 19.43 -4.93 19.34
N PRO A 547 18.61 -5.97 19.57
CA PRO A 547 18.97 -7.33 19.19
C PRO A 547 19.11 -7.49 17.67
N ILE A 548 20.12 -8.24 17.25
CA ILE A 548 20.24 -8.66 15.85
C ILE A 548 19.19 -9.77 15.60
N PRO A 549 18.42 -9.72 14.50
CA PRO A 549 17.46 -10.76 14.16
C PRO A 549 18.10 -12.15 14.11
N PRO A 550 17.37 -13.21 14.45
CA PRO A 550 17.87 -14.57 14.27
C PRO A 550 18.29 -14.82 12.82
N GLU A 551 19.51 -15.33 12.62
CA GLU A 551 20.08 -15.62 11.28
C GLU A 551 20.42 -14.39 10.42
N GLY A 552 20.21 -13.18 10.96
CA GLY A 552 20.61 -11.93 10.31
C GLY A 552 22.04 -11.48 10.62
N GLU A 553 22.51 -10.53 9.82
CA GLU A 553 23.73 -9.77 9.97
C GLU A 553 23.48 -8.45 10.72
N LEU A 554 24.52 -7.65 10.94
CA LEU A 554 24.41 -6.40 11.70
C LEU A 554 23.47 -5.38 11.05
N GLU A 555 23.43 -5.33 9.72
CA GLU A 555 22.58 -4.43 8.94
C GLU A 555 21.09 -4.77 9.07
N ASP A 556 20.73 -6.04 9.31
CA ASP A 556 19.34 -6.43 9.59
C ASP A 556 18.83 -5.91 10.96
N ALA A 557 19.70 -5.30 11.75
CA ALA A 557 19.35 -4.65 13.02
C ALA A 557 19.07 -3.14 12.89
N GLN A 558 18.93 -2.68 11.65
CA GLN A 558 18.61 -1.32 11.25
C GLN A 558 17.33 -0.79 11.94
N VAL A 559 17.39 0.46 12.36
CA VAL A 559 16.38 1.16 13.16
C VAL A 559 16.23 2.58 12.67
N GLU A 560 15.01 2.98 12.36
CA GLU A 560 14.66 4.35 11.98
C GLU A 560 13.63 4.93 12.95
N GLY A 561 12.38 4.45 12.85
CA GLY A 561 11.25 4.94 13.62
C GLY A 561 11.48 4.83 15.13
N MET A 562 11.43 5.96 15.84
CA MET A 562 11.54 5.99 17.29
C MET A 562 10.60 7.02 17.90
N VAL A 563 10.04 6.71 19.06
CA VAL A 563 9.26 7.68 19.84
C VAL A 563 9.45 7.47 21.34
N ALA A 564 9.70 8.56 22.06
CA ALA A 564 9.82 8.54 23.51
C ALA A 564 8.53 9.02 24.21
N ASP A 565 8.01 8.20 25.10
CA ASP A 565 6.89 8.54 25.97
C ASP A 565 7.35 9.44 27.13
N ARG A 566 6.97 10.71 27.06
CA ARG A 566 7.38 11.74 28.04
C ARG A 566 6.65 11.68 29.39
N GLU A 567 5.59 10.87 29.54
CA GLU A 567 4.89 10.71 30.83
C GLU A 567 5.18 9.37 31.50
N LEU A 568 5.34 8.30 30.70
CA LEU A 568 5.59 6.94 31.18
C LEU A 568 7.09 6.58 31.21
N GLY A 569 7.94 7.32 30.50
CA GLY A 569 9.40 7.11 30.51
C GLY A 569 9.87 5.90 29.71
N TYR A 570 9.16 5.59 28.62
CA TYR A 570 9.52 4.52 27.68
C TYR A 570 10.09 5.11 26.38
N LEU A 571 10.95 4.34 25.73
CA LEU A 571 11.39 4.57 24.35
C LEU A 571 10.87 3.39 23.51
N TYR A 572 10.12 3.68 22.47
CA TYR A 572 9.73 2.70 21.46
C TYR A 572 10.63 2.83 20.24
N VAL A 573 10.99 1.69 19.65
CA VAL A 573 12.00 1.59 18.59
C VAL A 573 11.50 0.61 17.54
N GLY A 574 11.25 1.09 16.33
CA GLY A 574 10.96 0.29 15.15
C GLY A 574 12.26 -0.26 14.58
N GLN A 575 12.37 -1.58 14.51
CA GLN A 575 13.41 -2.27 13.78
C GLN A 575 12.79 -2.75 12.48
N GLU A 576 13.16 -2.13 11.37
CA GLU A 576 12.50 -2.15 10.05
C GLU A 576 12.01 -3.57 9.67
N ASN A 577 12.93 -4.52 9.63
CA ASN A 577 12.67 -5.89 9.19
C ASN A 577 12.29 -6.88 10.32
N PHE A 578 12.02 -6.41 11.54
CA PHE A 578 11.77 -7.31 12.69
C PHE A 578 10.52 -6.96 13.50
N GLY A 579 10.31 -5.71 13.88
CA GLY A 579 9.20 -5.34 14.78
C GLY A 579 9.49 -4.17 15.70
N ILE A 580 8.68 -4.02 16.76
CA ILE A 580 8.73 -2.88 17.67
C ILE A 580 9.28 -3.31 19.03
N TRP A 581 10.33 -2.63 19.48
CA TRP A 581 10.92 -2.79 20.81
C TRP A 581 10.53 -1.68 21.77
N LYS A 582 10.44 -2.01 23.05
CA LYS A 582 10.20 -1.09 24.17
C LYS A 582 11.35 -1.11 25.15
N PHE A 583 11.93 0.06 25.41
CA PHE A 583 13.02 0.30 26.36
C PHE A 583 12.61 1.31 27.44
N LEU A 584 13.38 1.37 28.52
CA LEU A 584 13.32 2.48 29.48
C LEU A 584 14.11 3.69 28.94
N ALA A 585 13.52 4.88 29.00
CA ALA A 585 14.09 6.09 28.42
C ALA A 585 15.10 6.83 29.32
N GLU A 586 15.11 6.58 30.63
CA GLU A 586 16.05 7.25 31.54
C GLU A 586 17.50 6.74 31.36
N PRO A 587 18.54 7.58 31.41
CA PRO A 587 19.90 7.19 31.02
C PRO A 587 20.55 6.13 31.93
N GLU A 588 20.13 6.02 33.19
CA GLU A 588 20.71 5.11 34.20
C GLU A 588 19.83 3.87 34.45
N THR A 589 19.10 3.40 33.44
CA THR A 589 18.22 2.21 33.52
C THR A 589 18.79 1.00 32.79
N ASP A 590 18.14 -0.15 33.00
CA ASP A 590 18.41 -1.36 32.22
C ASP A 590 18.11 -1.12 30.73
N THR A 591 18.86 -1.80 29.88
CA THR A 591 18.77 -1.71 28.41
C THR A 591 18.22 -2.99 27.79
N THR A 592 17.59 -3.85 28.59
CA THR A 592 16.91 -5.05 28.09
C THR A 592 15.59 -4.63 27.44
N PRO A 593 15.40 -4.86 26.12
CA PRO A 593 14.14 -4.52 25.47
C PRO A 593 13.04 -5.52 25.81
N ILE A 594 11.80 -5.05 25.67
CA ILE A 594 10.59 -5.88 25.60
C ILE A 594 10.06 -5.79 24.17
N LEU A 595 9.75 -6.93 23.56
CA LEU A 595 9.11 -6.96 22.24
C LEU A 595 7.64 -6.56 22.41
N VAL A 596 7.21 -5.55 21.65
CA VAL A 596 5.80 -5.09 21.59
C VAL A 596 5.06 -5.92 20.55
N ASP A 597 5.56 -5.91 19.32
CA ASP A 597 5.05 -6.75 18.23
C ASP A 597 6.19 -7.11 17.26
N GLN A 598 5.96 -8.15 16.47
CA GLN A 598 6.88 -8.66 15.46
C GLN A 598 6.24 -8.56 14.08
N VAL A 599 7.04 -8.30 13.05
CA VAL A 599 6.64 -8.46 11.65
C VAL A 599 5.95 -9.83 11.44
N GLY A 600 4.80 -9.82 10.76
CA GLY A 600 3.89 -10.94 10.65
C GLY A 600 2.45 -10.47 10.44
N ASP A 601 1.53 -10.91 11.32
CA ASP A 601 0.08 -10.69 11.12
C ASP A 601 -0.34 -9.21 11.14
N ASN A 602 0.33 -8.36 11.94
CA ASN A 602 -0.08 -6.96 12.16
C ASN A 602 0.85 -5.92 11.53
N LEU A 603 2.04 -6.34 11.08
CA LEU A 603 3.11 -5.48 10.58
C LEU A 603 3.76 -6.14 9.38
N THR A 604 3.84 -5.42 8.28
CA THR A 604 4.58 -5.78 7.07
C THR A 604 5.82 -4.88 7.02
N PRO A 605 7.03 -5.44 6.84
CA PRO A 605 8.24 -4.64 6.86
C PRO A 605 8.27 -3.68 5.66
N ASP A 606 8.81 -2.48 5.80
CA ASP A 606 9.56 -2.00 6.96
C ASP A 606 8.69 -1.34 8.05
N VAL A 607 9.08 -1.52 9.32
CA VAL A 607 8.49 -0.84 10.48
C VAL A 607 9.14 0.54 10.66
N GLU A 608 8.46 1.56 10.16
CA GLU A 608 8.97 2.92 10.06
C GLU A 608 8.44 3.83 11.18
N GLY A 609 7.99 5.04 10.84
CA GLY A 609 7.60 6.11 11.74
C GLY A 609 6.72 5.63 12.90
N LEU A 610 7.19 5.90 14.13
CA LEU A 610 6.47 5.64 15.36
C LEU A 610 6.00 6.95 15.98
N THR A 611 4.75 7.01 16.45
CA THR A 611 4.26 8.20 17.16
C THR A 611 3.23 7.85 18.24
N ILE A 612 3.04 8.75 19.21
CA ILE A 612 2.20 8.52 20.39
C ILE A 612 1.06 9.53 20.47
N TYR A 613 -0.16 9.00 20.56
CA TYR A 613 -1.33 9.73 21.00
C TYR A 613 -1.44 9.69 22.53
N TYR A 614 -1.57 10.86 23.18
CA TYR A 614 -1.57 10.96 24.65
C TYR A 614 -2.98 11.17 25.22
N GLY A 615 -3.59 10.12 25.76
CA GLY A 615 -4.86 10.19 26.49
C GLY A 615 -4.69 10.40 28.00
N ASP A 616 -5.80 10.66 28.71
CA ASP A 616 -5.80 10.86 30.17
C ASP A 616 -5.16 9.68 30.93
N SER A 617 -4.43 10.02 32.00
CA SER A 617 -3.96 9.08 33.02
C SER A 617 -3.10 7.94 32.47
N GLY A 618 -2.28 8.23 31.44
CA GLY A 618 -1.31 7.30 30.87
C GLY A 618 -1.91 6.36 29.82
N LYS A 619 -3.17 6.55 29.46
CA LYS A 619 -3.80 5.93 28.30
C LYS A 619 -3.39 6.63 27.02
N GLY A 620 -3.82 6.08 25.90
CA GLY A 620 -3.56 6.60 24.57
C GLY A 620 -3.18 5.47 23.64
N TYR A 621 -2.48 5.82 22.57
CA TYR A 621 -2.17 4.89 21.48
C TYR A 621 -0.74 5.07 21.00
N LEU A 622 -0.09 3.98 20.62
CA LEU A 622 1.15 3.96 19.85
C LEU A 622 0.77 3.62 18.41
N PHE A 623 1.24 4.40 17.45
CA PHE A 623 1.08 4.15 16.02
C PHE A 623 2.40 3.73 15.42
N ALA A 624 2.35 2.85 14.42
CA ALA A 624 3.50 2.46 13.62
C ALA A 624 3.12 2.46 12.14
N SER A 625 3.97 3.07 11.30
CA SER A 625 3.91 2.86 9.86
C SER A 625 4.36 1.42 9.54
N SER A 626 3.50 0.70 8.83
CA SER A 626 3.76 -0.63 8.27
C SER A 626 3.95 -0.42 6.77
N GLN A 627 5.18 -0.13 6.37
CA GLN A 627 5.48 0.45 5.07
C GLN A 627 5.15 -0.51 3.92
N GLY A 628 5.53 -1.79 4.05
CA GLY A 628 5.40 -2.76 2.96
C GLY A 628 3.98 -3.16 2.59
N ASP A 629 2.98 -2.83 3.41
CA ASP A 629 1.56 -2.91 3.05
C ASP A 629 0.84 -1.56 3.05
N SER A 630 1.58 -0.46 3.26
CA SER A 630 1.06 0.91 3.29
C SER A 630 -0.13 1.04 4.24
N THR A 631 0.03 0.56 5.47
CA THR A 631 -0.94 0.68 6.55
C THR A 631 -0.33 1.28 7.82
N TYR A 632 -1.17 1.68 8.76
CA TYR A 632 -0.77 2.17 10.07
C TYR A 632 -1.36 1.29 11.16
N ALA A 633 -0.50 0.58 11.90
CA ALA A 633 -0.89 -0.25 13.02
C ALA A 633 -1.11 0.59 14.28
N ILE A 634 -2.14 0.26 15.05
CA ILE A 634 -2.52 0.95 16.29
C ILE A 634 -2.39 0.00 17.47
N TYR A 635 -1.69 0.44 18.50
CA TYR A 635 -1.50 -0.28 19.76
C TYR A 635 -1.98 0.55 20.94
N GLU A 636 -2.38 -0.08 22.03
CA GLU A 636 -2.54 0.61 23.31
C GLU A 636 -1.21 1.28 23.70
N ARG A 637 -1.23 2.50 24.22
CA ARG A 637 -0.04 3.13 24.80
C ARG A 637 0.34 2.50 26.16
N SER A 638 -0.68 2.12 26.93
CA SER A 638 -0.54 1.58 28.28
C SER A 638 -0.27 0.07 28.29
N GLY A 639 0.19 -0.45 29.44
CA GLY A 639 0.34 -1.88 29.67
C GLY A 639 1.35 -2.54 28.73
N ASP A 640 0.94 -3.67 28.15
CA ASP A 640 1.75 -4.50 27.26
C ASP A 640 1.66 -4.07 25.78
N ASN A 641 1.06 -2.91 25.50
CA ASN A 641 0.91 -2.35 24.14
C ASN A 641 0.14 -3.28 23.19
N ASN A 642 -1.03 -3.76 23.60
CA ASN A 642 -1.83 -4.68 22.78
C ASN A 642 -2.25 -4.03 21.45
N TYR A 643 -2.18 -4.79 20.36
CA TYR A 643 -2.71 -4.40 19.04
C TYR A 643 -4.22 -4.16 19.09
N LEU A 644 -4.68 -3.12 18.39
CA LEU A 644 -6.07 -2.68 18.34
C LEU A 644 -6.69 -2.70 16.94
N GLY A 645 -5.86 -2.81 15.90
CA GLY A 645 -6.27 -2.74 14.51
C GLY A 645 -5.32 -1.86 13.70
N ASN A 646 -5.59 -1.75 12.40
CA ASN A 646 -4.86 -0.91 11.47
C ASN A 646 -5.84 -0.14 10.58
N PHE A 647 -5.30 0.80 9.81
CA PHE A 647 -6.01 1.51 8.76
C PHE A 647 -5.05 1.87 7.63
N ALA A 648 -5.59 2.15 6.44
CA ALA A 648 -4.85 2.72 5.32
C ALA A 648 -5.38 4.12 4.99
N ILE A 649 -4.60 4.86 4.21
CA ILE A 649 -5.00 6.18 3.69
C ILE A 649 -5.20 6.04 2.18
N GLY A 650 -6.41 6.32 1.73
CA GLY A 650 -6.80 6.12 0.34
C GLY A 650 -7.06 7.43 -0.39
N ASN A 651 -7.18 7.31 -1.71
CA ASN A 651 -7.53 8.43 -2.57
C ASN A 651 -8.78 9.17 -2.10
N SER A 652 -8.64 10.48 -1.94
CA SER A 652 -9.74 11.42 -1.85
C SER A 652 -10.05 11.99 -3.24
N ARG A 653 -10.92 13.01 -3.32
CA ARG A 653 -11.28 13.60 -4.61
C ARG A 653 -10.11 14.29 -5.32
N ASP A 654 -9.29 15.01 -4.56
CA ASP A 654 -8.24 15.89 -5.10
C ASP A 654 -6.85 15.61 -4.48
N ILE A 655 -6.75 14.65 -3.55
CA ILE A 655 -5.52 14.19 -2.87
C ILE A 655 -5.49 12.68 -3.00
N ASP A 656 -4.38 12.12 -3.42
CA ASP A 656 -4.12 10.68 -3.49
C ASP A 656 -3.97 10.02 -2.11
N GLY A 657 -3.76 8.70 -2.11
CA GLY A 657 -3.55 7.90 -0.91
C GLY A 657 -2.19 8.17 -0.27
N VAL A 658 -1.78 7.25 0.60
CA VAL A 658 -0.41 7.23 1.13
C VAL A 658 0.17 5.85 0.90
N GLU A 659 1.35 5.82 0.31
CA GLU A 659 2.10 4.61 0.00
C GLU A 659 3.55 4.79 0.47
N GLU A 660 4.20 3.70 0.84
CA GLU A 660 5.63 3.68 1.22
C GLU A 660 6.02 4.70 2.31
N SER A 661 5.12 4.94 3.27
CA SER A 661 5.28 5.95 4.31
C SER A 661 6.43 5.64 5.27
N ASP A 662 7.47 6.47 5.27
CA ASP A 662 8.52 6.51 6.29
C ASP A 662 7.99 7.13 7.60
N GLY A 663 8.11 8.45 7.77
CA GLY A 663 7.83 9.13 9.03
C GLY A 663 6.36 9.51 9.26
N ALA A 664 5.98 9.57 10.54
CA ALA A 664 4.66 9.98 10.98
C ALA A 664 4.71 10.69 12.34
N ASP A 665 3.89 11.73 12.51
CA ASP A 665 3.72 12.40 13.80
C ASP A 665 2.24 12.70 14.12
N ILE A 666 1.90 12.67 15.41
CA ILE A 666 0.56 12.90 15.93
C ILE A 666 0.61 13.94 17.04
N ILE A 667 -0.31 14.91 16.94
CA ILE A 667 -0.69 15.73 18.08
C ILE A 667 -2.19 15.71 18.29
N ASN A 668 -2.62 15.20 19.45
CA ASN A 668 -4.03 15.14 19.80
C ASN A 668 -4.57 16.41 20.47
N VAL A 669 -3.82 17.52 20.41
CA VAL A 669 -4.30 18.83 20.89
C VAL A 669 -4.95 19.58 19.74
N SER A 670 -6.06 20.28 20.00
CA SER A 670 -6.71 21.12 19.00
C SER A 670 -5.75 22.16 18.40
N LEU A 671 -5.64 22.17 17.08
CA LEU A 671 -4.86 23.14 16.31
C LEU A 671 -5.75 24.23 15.68
N GLY A 672 -6.81 24.61 16.39
CA GLY A 672 -7.74 25.65 15.96
C GLY A 672 -8.88 25.11 15.09
N GLU A 673 -9.29 25.90 14.09
CA GLU A 673 -10.44 25.54 13.24
C GLU A 673 -10.09 24.49 12.17
N ALA A 674 -8.82 24.39 11.76
CA ALA A 674 -8.36 23.44 10.74
C ALA A 674 -8.40 22.00 11.26
N PHE A 675 -7.84 21.77 12.46
CA PHE A 675 -7.77 20.44 13.09
C PHE A 675 -8.27 20.51 14.54
N PRO A 676 -9.60 20.60 14.75
CA PRO A 676 -10.17 20.77 16.09
C PRO A 676 -9.97 19.53 16.97
N ASN A 677 -9.78 18.34 16.37
CA ASN A 677 -9.59 17.07 17.08
C ASN A 677 -8.12 16.66 17.22
N GLY A 678 -7.20 17.49 16.73
CA GLY A 678 -5.78 17.14 16.56
C GLY A 678 -5.47 16.72 15.12
N LEU A 679 -4.19 16.51 14.87
CA LEU A 679 -3.61 16.29 13.54
C LEU A 679 -2.69 15.07 13.58
N MET A 680 -2.78 14.22 12.56
CA MET A 680 -1.72 13.29 12.16
C MET A 680 -1.12 13.78 10.85
N VAL A 681 0.21 13.75 10.75
CA VAL A 681 0.94 14.00 9.49
C VAL A 681 1.75 12.76 9.18
N VAL A 682 1.74 12.34 7.92
CA VAL A 682 2.48 11.17 7.43
C VAL A 682 3.20 11.49 6.14
N HIS A 683 4.36 10.87 5.93
CA HIS A 683 5.07 10.87 4.65
C HIS A 683 4.31 10.05 3.60
N ASP A 684 4.35 10.47 2.35
CA ASP A 684 3.89 9.72 1.18
C ASP A 684 5.03 9.58 0.17
N GLY A 685 5.52 8.34 0.03
CA GLY A 685 6.67 7.98 -0.79
C GLY A 685 6.36 7.91 -2.28
N SER A 686 5.09 7.77 -2.66
CA SER A 686 4.66 7.64 -4.07
C SER A 686 3.54 8.62 -4.43
N ASN A 687 3.82 9.90 -4.21
CA ASN A 687 2.85 10.98 -4.42
C ASN A 687 2.50 11.19 -5.90
N GLU A 688 1.24 11.50 -6.16
CA GLU A 688 0.69 11.84 -7.47
C GLU A 688 0.65 13.38 -7.72
N PRO A 689 0.74 13.84 -8.98
CA PRO A 689 1.00 13.07 -10.19
C PRO A 689 2.42 12.47 -10.19
N ALA A 690 2.53 11.20 -10.56
CA ALA A 690 3.80 10.47 -10.55
C ALA A 690 4.85 11.12 -11.46
N VAL A 691 6.11 11.08 -11.02
CA VAL A 691 7.27 11.55 -11.78
C VAL A 691 8.25 10.38 -11.91
N VAL A 692 8.05 9.58 -12.96
CA VAL A 692 8.74 8.31 -13.16
C VAL A 692 9.86 8.41 -14.20
N PHE A 693 11.07 7.99 -13.83
CA PHE A 693 12.22 7.87 -14.73
C PHE A 693 13.26 6.87 -14.17
N PRO A 694 14.29 6.48 -14.94
CA PRO A 694 15.38 5.65 -14.42
C PRO A 694 16.28 6.44 -13.47
N ASP A 695 16.52 5.90 -12.27
CA ASP A 695 17.41 6.47 -11.28
C ASP A 695 18.83 6.66 -11.87
N PRO A 696 19.44 7.84 -11.73
CA PRO A 696 20.82 8.06 -12.15
C PRO A 696 21.88 7.19 -11.44
N GLU A 697 21.60 6.64 -10.26
CA GLU A 697 22.52 5.88 -9.42
C GLU A 697 22.62 4.40 -9.83
N ASP A 698 21.49 3.71 -9.97
CA ASP A 698 21.42 2.28 -10.33
C ASP A 698 20.68 1.98 -11.65
N GLY A 699 19.83 2.90 -12.12
CA GLY A 699 19.06 2.76 -13.36
C GLY A 699 17.64 2.22 -13.17
N GLU A 700 17.20 2.06 -11.92
CA GLU A 700 15.87 1.56 -11.57
C GLU A 700 14.76 2.56 -11.88
N ILE A 701 13.64 2.10 -12.42
CA ILE A 701 12.49 2.95 -12.73
C ILE A 701 11.63 3.07 -11.49
N GLN A 702 11.54 4.28 -10.92
CA GLN A 702 10.75 4.56 -9.71
C GLN A 702 10.02 5.91 -9.81
N ASN A 703 9.05 6.12 -8.91
CA ASN A 703 8.43 7.43 -8.71
C ASN A 703 9.30 8.29 -7.78
N PHE A 704 9.60 9.51 -8.22
CA PHE A 704 10.46 10.43 -7.45
C PHE A 704 9.69 11.57 -6.79
N ASN A 705 8.36 11.57 -6.89
CA ASN A 705 7.50 12.57 -6.26
C ASN A 705 7.06 12.07 -4.88
N THR A 706 7.39 12.84 -3.85
CA THR A 706 7.02 12.58 -2.45
C THR A 706 6.33 13.81 -1.86
N ASN A 707 5.53 13.65 -0.80
CA ASN A 707 5.06 14.77 0.02
C ASN A 707 4.58 14.30 1.40
N PHE A 708 3.78 15.13 2.10
CA PHE A 708 3.18 14.78 3.39
C PHE A 708 1.67 15.01 3.38
N LYS A 709 0.91 14.05 3.92
CA LYS A 709 -0.55 14.12 4.04
C LYS A 709 -1.00 14.44 5.46
N TYR A 710 -2.06 15.24 5.58
CA TYR A 710 -2.58 15.74 6.86
C TYR A 710 -3.95 15.12 7.12
N LEU A 711 -4.12 14.49 8.29
CA LEU A 711 -5.34 13.76 8.65
C LEU A 711 -5.97 14.32 9.93
N ASP A 712 -7.31 14.43 9.94
CA ASP A 712 -8.05 14.72 11.16
C ASP A 712 -8.16 13.43 11.99
N LEU A 713 -7.74 13.50 13.26
CA LEU A 713 -7.78 12.34 14.16
C LEU A 713 -9.19 11.78 14.38
N ALA A 714 -10.24 12.57 14.13
CA ALA A 714 -11.61 12.09 14.21
C ALA A 714 -11.99 11.05 13.15
N ASP A 715 -11.23 10.98 12.05
CA ASP A 715 -11.48 10.02 10.98
C ASP A 715 -10.79 8.67 11.25
N ILE A 716 -9.78 8.63 12.13
CA ILE A 716 -9.07 7.40 12.49
C ILE A 716 -10.01 6.44 13.26
N PRO A 717 -10.20 5.20 12.77
CA PRO A 717 -11.11 4.24 13.37
C PRO A 717 -10.65 3.79 14.75
N GLY A 718 -11.60 3.58 15.66
CA GLY A 718 -11.33 3.00 16.99
C GLY A 718 -10.71 3.97 18.01
N LEU A 719 -10.44 5.22 17.63
CA LEU A 719 -9.83 6.21 18.50
C LEU A 719 -10.82 6.81 19.51
N GLU A 720 -10.52 6.72 20.80
CA GLU A 720 -11.22 7.48 21.85
C GLU A 720 -10.64 8.90 21.91
N LEU A 721 -11.28 9.85 21.23
CA LEU A 721 -10.82 11.23 21.16
C LEU A 721 -10.76 11.91 22.54
N ASP A 722 -9.55 12.35 22.90
CA ASP A 722 -9.21 13.20 24.03
C ASP A 722 -8.27 14.32 23.58
N THR A 723 -8.82 15.53 23.48
CA THR A 723 -8.05 16.71 23.08
C THR A 723 -7.64 17.64 24.21
N ASN A 724 -7.88 17.23 25.47
CA ASN A 724 -7.80 18.14 26.61
C ASN A 724 -6.90 17.63 27.74
N SER A 725 -6.62 16.33 27.80
CA SER A 725 -5.84 15.76 28.90
C SER A 725 -4.34 15.87 28.71
N TYR A 726 -3.88 16.08 27.47
CA TYR A 726 -2.47 16.25 27.14
C TYR A 726 -2.12 17.70 26.80
N ASN A 727 -0.90 18.11 27.16
CA ASN A 727 -0.31 19.37 26.76
C ASN A 727 1.18 19.14 26.48
N PRO A 728 1.65 19.30 25.22
CA PRO A 728 3.05 19.02 24.86
C PRO A 728 4.05 19.96 25.55
N ARG A 729 3.58 21.09 26.09
CA ARG A 729 4.38 22.07 26.84
C ARG A 729 4.38 21.82 28.35
N GLY A 730 3.56 20.89 28.84
CA GLY A 730 3.47 20.53 30.24
C GLY A 730 4.49 19.46 30.63
N THR A 731 4.92 19.45 31.89
CA THR A 731 5.63 18.33 32.49
C THR A 731 4.77 17.75 33.61
N SER A 732 4.22 16.55 33.38
CA SER A 732 3.46 15.81 34.39
C SER A 732 3.88 14.36 34.44
N LEU A 733 4.31 13.92 35.63
CA LEU A 733 4.43 12.49 35.92
C LEU A 733 3.03 11.92 36.10
N VAL A 734 2.67 10.95 35.25
CA VAL A 734 1.50 10.13 35.47
C VAL A 734 1.90 8.95 36.37
N ASN A 735 1.12 8.68 37.43
CA ASN A 735 1.20 7.49 38.29
C ASN A 735 2.51 7.20 39.07
N GLY A 736 3.50 8.09 39.10
CA GLY A 736 4.68 7.91 39.97
C GLY A 736 5.60 6.76 39.56
N VAL A 737 5.57 6.38 38.28
CA VAL A 737 6.48 5.41 37.64
C VAL A 737 7.86 6.07 37.47
N ALA A 738 8.54 6.26 38.58
CA ALA A 738 9.89 6.80 38.64
C ALA A 738 10.66 6.18 39.81
N ASN A 739 10.47 4.87 40.05
CA ASN A 739 11.41 4.07 40.84
C ASN A 739 11.15 2.56 40.70
N GLY A 740 11.70 1.93 39.66
CA GLY A 740 12.01 0.50 39.66
C GLY A 740 10.86 -0.50 39.86
N ASP A 741 9.62 -0.18 39.50
CA ASP A 741 8.56 -1.19 39.39
C ASP A 741 8.39 -1.56 37.92
N THR A 742 9.04 -2.65 37.51
CA THR A 742 8.94 -3.22 36.15
C THR A 742 7.78 -4.20 36.03
N THR A 743 6.85 -4.21 36.98
CA THR A 743 5.64 -5.02 36.92
C THR A 743 4.44 -4.16 37.28
N GLU A 744 3.45 -4.03 36.40
CA GLU A 744 2.13 -3.51 36.81
C GLU A 744 1.39 -4.50 37.72
N ASN A 745 1.98 -4.84 38.87
CA ASN A 745 1.33 -5.55 39.97
C ASN A 745 1.11 -4.64 41.18
N SER A 746 1.30 -3.32 41.04
CA SER A 746 0.96 -2.38 42.09
C SER A 746 -0.56 -2.33 42.25
N THR A 747 -1.03 -3.11 43.23
CA THR A 747 -2.40 -3.13 43.71
C THR A 747 -2.70 -1.76 44.32
N VAL A 748 -3.14 -0.81 43.49
CA VAL A 748 -3.79 0.40 43.99
C VAL A 748 -5.12 -0.02 44.59
N LEU A 749 -5.16 0.03 45.91
CA LEU A 749 -6.34 -0.15 46.75
C LEU A 749 -7.53 0.64 46.20
N TRP A 750 -8.46 -0.05 45.55
CA TRP A 750 -9.82 0.40 45.38
C TRP A 750 -10.43 0.66 46.76
N THR A 751 -10.50 1.93 47.18
CA THR A 751 -11.36 2.33 48.29
C THR A 751 -12.80 2.27 47.78
N SER A 752 -13.44 1.12 47.99
CA SER A 752 -14.88 0.98 47.84
C SER A 752 -15.58 1.87 48.87
N ASN A 753 -15.99 3.06 48.45
CA ASN A 753 -16.92 3.88 49.23
C ASN A 753 -18.35 3.46 48.88
N THR A 754 -18.87 2.45 49.59
CA THR A 754 -20.32 2.24 49.71
C THR A 754 -20.72 2.29 51.18
N GLY A 755 -20.53 3.46 51.80
CA GLY A 755 -21.20 3.78 53.05
C GLY A 755 -22.59 4.35 52.78
N LEU A 756 -23.64 3.56 53.02
CA LEU A 756 -24.80 3.91 53.87
C LEU A 756 -25.86 2.78 53.85
N GLY A 757 -26.05 2.10 54.97
CA GLY A 757 -27.10 1.07 55.10
C GLY A 757 -27.17 0.33 56.44
N ASN A 758 -27.57 1.07 57.49
CA ASN A 758 -28.18 0.64 58.76
C ASN A 758 -28.08 -0.82 59.28
N VAL A 759 -27.48 -0.90 60.48
CA VAL A 759 -27.69 -1.86 61.58
C VAL A 759 -29.14 -2.31 61.77
N ILE A 760 -29.42 -3.63 61.90
CA ILE A 760 -30.28 -4.25 62.95
C ILE A 760 -29.87 -5.74 63.21
N SER A 761 -29.74 -6.06 64.50
CA SER A 761 -29.57 -7.33 65.26
C SER A 761 -29.95 -8.68 64.63
N ALA A 762 -29.22 -9.75 64.96
CA ALA A 762 -29.31 -10.56 66.20
C ALA A 762 -28.10 -11.49 66.34
#